data_AF-A0A369JDR5-F1
#
_entry.id   AF-A0A369JDR5-F1
#
_cell.length_a   1.000
_cell.length_b   1.000
_cell.length_c   1.000
_cell.angle_alpha   90.00
_cell.angle_beta   90.00
_cell.angle_gamma   90.00
#
_symmetry.space_group_name_H-M   'P 1'
#
loop_
_entity.id
_entity.type
_entity.pdbx_description
1 polymer ?
#
loop_
_entity_poly.entity_id
_entity_poly.type
_entity_poly.pdbx_seq_one_letter_code
_entity_poly.pdbx_strand_id
1 'polypeptide(L)'
;MAVVSPSMKFGSIYDSLPTEAQRILVERHLAQLLDSLPVETANKVVSTAAELQTRRRNMPLLDLKGKRKEVSYLMGALNRDSKISIIKERSNRDELLTEIMETMVEWLSDIWSVVYEYNENYLQAHACLMFTGEVLSSLSDIQGFGGCKCSLLNMPINITIKKQGGKVVKTFALQGPHMIDQVLLWIWRELLVSLSAYGTRATKQKIPDILEEIEIAMGWTALERLLYGGRKSYDEDDEDEDLLNIDDDDGDEDYVDEDVEDDESCRGNGGDNQHCTCPYHASHWSDVINAQRIPLRDLVENRLRAIFEITPSVRLYNIIISMSMDASEAERSLLQILAENAGNTPDTLTAALDIYTAEGNASGIISLLNSHSHLLRPRDAETLLCAVAMLCASGMPLRALTILEKELNDTTREIHASIASVFSHVDLDIHKKEFAEILKLRVGTSARADRIERWVDAIDTSSAPMHPMAFAAMMMGFPLAPGMDEGGPDAELAAFLDLDQSDADPDLEDLREEFRPKLKERFDAWHQLSMSFKTSLSTPLLTRVYSKAVELMPFLRAPDVVDQMIRKLSERPSKNHICLALETLSSFCKVQRKKISSKTDKQRRSGEKSANGIIHPAPPLFGNDTASYPFSFNASGSSSLGTASAVPPTPFGVSPTSAASTFSKMRNLTLLSATTLFILSDLLPTVSSTPFNPREYTQHTATCKATKRAPTKETVDIALRYVDVNPRAKETILMVHGWPSLWSTWSNQIQEFKNDYHLVVPNLRGFGNSTHPGDPRSSGTMGDLVGDLVCILEHANVHSAICMGHDWGSQLCYDAARMRPDIFTAVIGAVVPYIPAAGPFVPLKHLVTALPKLTYQLYFDSKTDEAVAELDQDIRRTLRATLRTVDSPPPDEYLTSPDSFLAAWADIPPIPFFTPEEEDYFVEQYGIQGFRNTLQFYMTENRRGAWELAHTHGNYTILQPALAVYPLNDPVADWTVASRLLKTNDFVPHLTTEVLEGAHWVHLEQPDKFNAIVRRWLRELKQDGAGEARAVDEL
;
A
#
# COMPACT_ATOMS: atom_id res chain seq x y z
N MET A 1 47.03 -39.06 2.80
CA MET A 1 46.00 -39.25 3.85
C MET A 1 46.65 -38.95 5.19
N ALA A 2 46.40 -37.77 5.76
CA ALA A 2 46.93 -37.43 7.07
C ALA A 2 46.31 -38.36 8.12
N VAL A 3 47.15 -39.05 8.88
CA VAL A 3 46.72 -39.94 9.97
C VAL A 3 46.04 -39.07 11.02
N VAL A 4 44.69 -39.10 11.07
CA VAL A 4 43.92 -38.38 12.09
C VAL A 4 44.34 -38.95 13.44
N SER A 5 44.90 -38.10 14.32
CA SER A 5 45.33 -38.55 15.64
C SER A 5 44.14 -39.13 16.41
N PRO A 6 44.33 -40.17 17.23
CA PRO A 6 43.27 -40.72 18.07
C PRO A 6 42.57 -39.65 18.93
N SER A 7 43.31 -38.60 19.33
CA SER A 7 42.77 -37.45 20.07
C SER A 7 41.78 -36.61 19.26
N MET A 8 42.01 -36.36 17.97
CA MET A 8 41.07 -35.62 17.12
C MET A 8 39.79 -36.41 16.87
N LYS A 9 39.92 -37.73 16.67
CA LYS A 9 38.75 -38.61 16.51
C LYS A 9 37.94 -38.69 17.80
N PHE A 10 38.61 -38.75 18.96
CA PHE A 10 37.96 -38.70 20.27
C PHE A 10 37.18 -37.39 20.47
N GLY A 11 37.79 -36.23 20.19
CA GLY A 11 37.12 -34.93 20.32
C GLY A 11 35.83 -34.85 19.51
N SER A 12 35.86 -35.25 18.24
CA SER A 12 34.66 -35.25 17.39
C SER A 12 33.52 -36.16 17.90
N ILE A 13 33.87 -37.29 18.53
CA ILE A 13 32.88 -38.20 19.11
C ILE A 13 32.37 -37.62 20.42
N TYR A 14 33.24 -37.07 21.25
CA TYR A 14 32.89 -36.44 22.52
C TYR A 14 31.89 -35.30 22.34
N ASP A 15 32.15 -34.40 21.38
CA ASP A 15 31.29 -33.25 21.09
C ASP A 15 29.91 -33.68 20.54
N SER A 16 29.82 -34.88 19.94
CA SER A 16 28.56 -35.43 19.43
C SER A 16 27.69 -36.14 20.49
N LEU A 17 28.21 -36.38 21.69
CA LEU A 17 27.49 -37.10 22.75
C LEU A 17 26.61 -36.14 23.58
N PRO A 18 25.43 -36.57 24.04
CA PRO A 18 24.64 -35.84 25.03
C PRO A 18 25.43 -35.59 26.33
N THR A 19 25.13 -34.50 27.05
CA THR A 19 25.89 -34.05 28.23
C THR A 19 26.05 -35.12 29.31
N GLU A 20 25.02 -35.95 29.52
CA GLU A 20 25.07 -37.06 30.48
C GLU A 20 26.01 -38.19 30.01
N ALA A 21 26.03 -38.48 28.70
CA ALA A 21 26.93 -39.47 28.11
C ALA A 21 28.39 -38.98 28.09
N GLN A 22 28.61 -37.68 27.84
CA GLN A 22 29.93 -37.04 28.01
C GLN A 22 30.43 -37.20 29.44
N ARG A 23 29.57 -36.93 30.42
CA ARG A 23 29.90 -37.06 31.84
C ARG A 23 30.23 -38.49 32.22
N ILE A 24 29.46 -39.47 31.78
CA ILE A 24 29.74 -40.90 31.99
C ILE A 24 31.08 -41.31 31.35
N LEU A 25 31.36 -40.85 30.14
CA LEU A 25 32.62 -41.12 29.46
C LEU A 25 33.82 -40.56 30.24
N VAL A 26 33.68 -39.34 30.76
CA VAL A 26 34.71 -38.70 31.58
C VAL A 26 34.88 -39.43 32.92
N GLU A 27 33.80 -39.67 33.66
CA GLU A 27 33.85 -40.27 35.00
C GLU A 27 34.27 -41.75 35.00
N ARG A 28 33.76 -42.55 34.06
CA ARG A 28 34.02 -44.01 34.04
C ARG A 28 35.25 -44.41 33.25
N HIS A 29 35.62 -43.66 32.21
CA HIS A 29 36.69 -44.08 31.30
C HIS A 29 37.91 -43.16 31.38
N LEU A 30 37.74 -41.84 31.31
CA LEU A 30 38.90 -40.92 31.33
C LEU A 30 39.47 -40.70 32.74
N ALA A 31 38.64 -40.56 33.76
CA ALA A 31 39.11 -40.34 35.14
C ALA A 31 39.91 -41.54 35.66
N GLN A 32 39.46 -42.76 35.38
CA GLN A 32 40.19 -43.99 35.73
C GLN A 32 41.53 -44.11 34.99
N LEU A 33 41.61 -43.62 33.74
CA LEU A 33 42.86 -43.57 33.00
C LEU A 33 43.81 -42.52 33.58
N LEU A 34 43.29 -41.43 34.15
CA LEU A 34 44.09 -40.41 34.82
C LEU A 34 44.83 -40.97 36.05
N ASP A 35 44.17 -41.86 36.81
CA ASP A 35 44.77 -42.55 37.97
C ASP A 35 45.90 -43.52 37.58
N SER A 36 45.95 -43.93 36.30
CA SER A 36 46.99 -44.83 35.78
C SER A 36 48.23 -44.10 35.21
N LEU A 37 48.20 -42.76 35.14
CA LEU A 37 49.30 -41.95 34.62
C LEU A 37 50.37 -41.65 35.70
N PRO A 38 51.62 -41.32 35.29
CA PRO A 38 52.63 -40.82 36.20
C PRO A 38 52.14 -39.57 36.97
N VAL A 39 52.44 -39.50 38.27
CA VAL A 39 51.94 -38.46 39.20
C VAL A 39 52.19 -37.04 38.67
N GLU A 40 53.34 -36.78 38.03
CA GLU A 40 53.64 -35.47 37.43
C GLU A 40 52.69 -35.09 36.28
N THR A 41 52.26 -36.06 35.47
CA THR A 41 51.37 -35.82 34.33
C THR A 41 49.92 -35.69 34.80
N ALA A 42 49.50 -36.51 35.76
CA ALA A 42 48.18 -36.41 36.40
C ALA A 42 48.02 -35.06 37.11
N ASN A 43 49.03 -34.63 37.89
CA ASN A 43 49.03 -33.31 38.55
C ASN A 43 48.96 -32.16 37.55
N LYS A 44 49.60 -32.29 36.38
CA LYS A 44 49.51 -31.29 35.31
C LYS A 44 48.10 -31.19 34.72
N VAL A 45 47.41 -32.31 34.52
CA VAL A 45 46.01 -32.30 34.03
C VAL A 45 45.08 -31.72 35.10
N VAL A 46 45.25 -32.10 36.36
CA VAL A 46 44.46 -31.57 37.48
C VAL A 46 44.73 -30.08 37.69
N SER A 47 45.99 -29.61 37.58
CA SER A 47 46.31 -28.19 37.68
C SER A 47 45.69 -27.41 36.52
N THR A 48 45.75 -27.92 35.28
CA THR A 48 45.08 -27.30 34.13
C THR A 48 43.56 -27.28 34.30
N ALA A 49 42.95 -28.35 34.84
CA ALA A 49 41.52 -28.38 35.14
C ALA A 49 41.13 -27.38 36.24
N ALA A 50 41.96 -27.25 37.29
CA ALA A 50 41.78 -26.26 38.35
C ALA A 50 41.96 -24.83 37.83
N GLU A 51 42.92 -24.58 36.94
CA GLU A 51 43.11 -23.29 36.26
C GLU A 51 41.89 -22.93 35.40
N LEU A 52 41.36 -23.88 34.62
CA LEU A 52 40.14 -23.69 33.84
C LEU A 52 38.92 -23.43 34.73
N GLN A 53 38.78 -24.13 35.85
CA GLN A 53 37.72 -23.90 36.83
C GLN A 53 37.83 -22.50 37.46
N THR A 54 39.04 -22.09 37.84
CA THR A 54 39.27 -20.80 38.49
C THR A 54 39.01 -19.65 37.51
N ARG A 55 39.43 -19.80 36.24
CA ARG A 55 39.14 -18.83 35.18
C ARG A 55 37.66 -18.69 34.86
N ARG A 56 36.84 -19.74 35.05
CA ARG A 56 35.40 -19.74 34.68
C ARG A 56 34.46 -19.52 35.87
N ARG A 57 34.98 -19.32 37.08
CA ARG A 57 34.19 -19.28 38.33
C ARG A 57 33.19 -18.11 38.39
N ASN A 58 33.49 -16.98 37.75
CA ASN A 58 32.68 -15.76 37.79
C ASN A 58 32.01 -15.46 36.44
N MET A 59 31.97 -16.42 35.51
CA MET A 59 31.40 -16.20 34.18
C MET A 59 29.88 -15.99 34.26
N PRO A 60 29.34 -14.90 33.67
CA PRO A 60 27.90 -14.69 33.58
C PRO A 60 27.18 -15.83 32.83
N LEU A 61 25.97 -16.18 33.27
CA LEU A 61 25.15 -17.19 32.62
C LEU A 61 24.19 -16.53 31.61
N LEU A 62 24.37 -16.83 30.33
CA LEU A 62 23.50 -16.33 29.25
C LEU A 62 22.18 -17.13 29.16
N ASP A 63 21.24 -16.90 30.08
CA ASP A 63 19.89 -17.50 30.04
C ASP A 63 18.91 -16.74 29.12
N LEU A 64 19.00 -17.01 27.82
CA LEU A 64 18.11 -16.42 26.81
C LEU A 64 16.62 -16.65 27.11
N LYS A 65 16.26 -17.83 27.65
CA LYS A 65 14.85 -18.19 27.88
C LYS A 65 14.28 -17.43 29.08
N GLY A 66 15.09 -17.25 30.13
CA GLY A 66 14.78 -16.41 31.28
C GLY A 66 14.57 -14.96 30.86
N LYS A 67 15.52 -14.36 30.16
CA LYS A 67 15.40 -12.97 29.72
C LYS A 67 14.27 -12.72 28.74
N ARG A 68 14.03 -13.65 27.81
CA ARG A 68 12.88 -13.52 26.89
C ARG A 68 11.57 -13.41 27.67
N LYS A 69 11.39 -14.18 28.74
CA LYS A 69 10.20 -14.09 29.60
C LYS A 69 10.11 -12.76 30.36
N GLU A 70 11.23 -12.30 30.93
CA GLU A 70 11.33 -11.03 31.66
C GLU A 70 10.98 -9.84 30.76
N VAL A 71 11.64 -9.73 29.60
CA VAL A 71 11.39 -8.66 28.63
C VAL A 71 10.00 -8.75 28.03
N SER A 72 9.50 -9.95 27.69
CA SER A 72 8.13 -10.10 27.18
C SER A 72 7.09 -9.67 28.23
N TYR A 73 7.37 -9.92 29.52
CA TYR A 73 6.52 -9.45 30.61
C TYR A 73 6.53 -7.92 30.71
N LEU A 74 7.71 -7.28 30.64
CA LEU A 74 7.84 -5.82 30.66
C LEU A 74 7.21 -5.16 29.44
N MET A 75 7.41 -5.71 28.23
CA MET A 75 6.74 -5.26 27.00
C MET A 75 5.23 -5.43 27.09
N GLY A 76 4.75 -6.53 27.67
CA GLY A 76 3.32 -6.74 27.94
C GLY A 76 2.77 -5.80 29.01
N ALA A 77 3.58 -5.40 30.00
CA ALA A 77 3.22 -4.38 30.99
C ALA A 77 3.16 -2.99 30.33
N LEU A 78 4.13 -2.64 29.50
CA LEU A 78 4.17 -1.40 28.73
C LEU A 78 2.96 -1.27 27.80
N ASN A 79 2.60 -2.34 27.09
CA ASN A 79 1.39 -2.39 26.23
C ASN A 79 0.08 -2.33 27.03
N ARG A 80 0.08 -2.79 28.29
CA ARG A 80 -1.09 -2.63 29.18
C ARG A 80 -1.16 -1.21 29.75
N ASP A 81 -0.03 -0.64 30.18
CA ASP A 81 0.05 0.72 30.72
C ASP A 81 -0.33 1.75 29.66
N SER A 82 0.09 1.56 28.41
CA SER A 82 -0.29 2.44 27.31
C SER A 82 -1.78 2.40 26.95
N LYS A 83 -2.46 1.27 27.17
CA LYS A 83 -3.92 1.16 27.08
C LYS A 83 -4.63 1.79 28.27
N ILE A 84 -3.96 1.92 29.41
CA ILE A 84 -4.49 2.49 30.67
C ILE A 84 -4.21 4.00 30.78
N SER A 85 -3.10 4.50 30.21
CA SER A 85 -2.67 5.91 30.29
C SER A 85 -3.60 6.88 29.57
N ILE A 86 -4.46 6.38 28.68
CA ILE A 86 -5.56 7.14 28.07
C ILE A 86 -6.64 7.52 29.12
N ILE A 87 -6.66 6.85 30.28
CA ILE A 87 -7.74 6.94 31.28
C ILE A 87 -7.24 7.51 32.65
N LYS A 88 -5.93 7.66 32.89
CA LYS A 88 -5.40 8.14 34.19
C LYS A 88 -4.18 9.07 34.07
N GLU A 89 -4.12 10.08 34.94
CA GLU A 89 -3.04 11.08 35.11
C GLU A 89 -1.69 10.53 35.65
N ARG A 90 -1.48 9.21 35.75
CA ARG A 90 -0.16 8.63 36.11
C ARG A 90 0.12 7.40 35.26
N SER A 91 0.89 7.59 34.19
CA SER A 91 1.46 6.53 33.36
C SER A 91 2.78 6.09 33.98
N ASN A 92 3.01 4.78 34.09
CA ASN A 92 4.30 4.22 34.51
C ASN A 92 5.23 3.96 33.32
N ARG A 93 4.85 4.38 32.11
CA ARG A 93 5.60 4.28 30.85
C ARG A 93 7.10 4.57 31.00
N ASP A 94 7.49 5.68 31.60
CA ASP A 94 8.91 6.07 31.66
C ASP A 94 9.72 5.14 32.58
N GLU A 95 9.12 4.69 33.68
CA GLU A 95 9.72 3.70 34.60
C GLU A 95 9.86 2.34 33.89
N LEU A 96 8.83 1.89 33.17
CA LEU A 96 8.85 0.63 32.43
C LEU A 96 9.85 0.66 31.26
N LEU A 97 9.94 1.76 30.53
CA LEU A 97 10.93 1.95 29.47
C LEU A 97 12.36 1.94 30.06
N THR A 98 12.56 2.64 31.18
CA THR A 98 13.86 2.65 31.88
C THR A 98 14.23 1.25 32.35
N GLU A 99 13.30 0.49 32.95
CA GLU A 99 13.53 -0.88 33.42
C GLU A 99 13.88 -1.83 32.25
N ILE A 100 13.19 -1.72 31.11
CA ILE A 100 13.53 -2.48 29.90
C ILE A 100 14.95 -2.14 29.43
N MET A 101 15.29 -0.85 29.38
CA MET A 101 16.61 -0.40 28.95
C MET A 101 17.72 -0.85 29.91
N GLU A 102 17.56 -0.67 31.23
CA GLU A 102 18.51 -1.16 32.23
C GLU A 102 18.74 -2.67 32.10
N THR A 103 17.65 -3.43 31.95
CA THR A 103 17.70 -4.89 31.75
C THR A 103 18.51 -5.26 30.50
N MET A 104 18.35 -4.51 29.39
CA MET A 104 19.11 -4.74 28.16
C MET A 104 20.57 -4.33 28.29
N VAL A 105 20.85 -3.19 28.93
CA VAL A 105 22.21 -2.68 29.13
C VAL A 105 23.05 -3.63 29.99
N GLU A 106 22.48 -4.13 31.09
CA GLU A 106 23.14 -5.15 31.92
C GLU A 106 23.43 -6.42 31.12
N TRP A 107 22.46 -6.87 30.32
CA TRP A 107 22.60 -8.05 29.48
C TRP A 107 23.70 -7.91 28.43
N LEU A 108 23.82 -6.74 27.80
CA LEU A 108 24.87 -6.46 26.81
C LEU A 108 26.27 -6.50 27.44
N SER A 109 26.43 -6.01 28.68
CA SER A 109 27.69 -6.12 29.42
C SER A 109 28.05 -7.57 29.74
N ASP A 110 27.06 -8.39 30.10
CA ASP A 110 27.25 -9.83 30.36
C ASP A 110 27.63 -10.59 29.09
N ILE A 111 26.94 -10.34 27.97
CA ILE A 111 27.27 -10.92 26.66
C ILE A 111 28.71 -10.58 26.28
N TRP A 112 29.10 -9.31 26.36
CA TRP A 112 30.46 -8.88 26.03
C TRP A 112 31.50 -9.58 26.89
N SER A 113 31.25 -9.70 28.20
CA SER A 113 32.17 -10.37 29.13
C SER A 113 32.36 -11.84 28.77
N VAL A 114 31.28 -12.58 28.51
CA VAL A 114 31.33 -14.00 28.11
C VAL A 114 32.14 -14.21 26.83
N VAL A 115 31.94 -13.32 25.85
CA VAL A 115 32.54 -13.45 24.53
C VAL A 115 33.99 -12.99 24.49
N TYR A 116 34.30 -11.84 25.08
CA TYR A 116 35.61 -11.20 24.97
C TYR A 116 36.58 -11.59 26.10
N GLU A 117 36.09 -11.63 27.35
CA GLU A 117 36.95 -11.99 28.50
C GLU A 117 37.06 -13.51 28.67
N TYR A 118 35.93 -14.23 28.61
CA TYR A 118 35.91 -15.67 28.85
C TYR A 118 36.14 -16.51 27.59
N ASN A 119 35.89 -15.96 26.40
CA ASN A 119 36.09 -16.62 25.10
C ASN A 119 35.26 -17.91 24.94
N GLU A 120 34.00 -17.88 25.38
CA GLU A 120 33.10 -19.04 25.37
C GLU A 120 31.70 -18.68 24.84
N ASN A 121 30.88 -19.70 24.54
CA ASN A 121 29.45 -19.55 24.22
C ASN A 121 29.10 -18.58 23.08
N TYR A 122 29.97 -18.44 22.07
CA TYR A 122 29.79 -17.48 20.96
C TYR A 122 28.44 -17.58 20.24
N LEU A 123 27.95 -18.79 19.95
CA LEU A 123 26.67 -18.98 19.26
C LEU A 123 25.48 -18.57 20.14
N GLN A 124 25.55 -18.89 21.44
CA GLN A 124 24.53 -18.47 22.40
C GLN A 124 24.53 -16.94 22.56
N ALA A 125 25.71 -16.32 22.60
CA ALA A 125 25.88 -14.88 22.64
C ALA A 125 25.31 -14.19 21.39
N HIS A 126 25.55 -14.76 20.19
CA HIS A 126 24.95 -14.26 18.95
C HIS A 126 23.41 -14.32 19.01
N ALA A 127 22.82 -15.44 19.43
CA ALA A 127 21.37 -15.56 19.59
C ALA A 127 20.80 -14.56 20.63
N CYS A 128 21.57 -14.24 21.68
CA CYS A 128 21.20 -13.20 22.64
C CYS A 128 21.22 -11.79 22.02
N LEU A 129 22.22 -11.46 21.19
CA LEU A 129 22.29 -10.16 20.51
C LEU A 129 21.16 -9.99 19.49
N MET A 130 20.84 -11.05 18.73
CA MET A 130 19.69 -11.05 17.80
C MET A 130 18.39 -10.77 18.54
N PHE A 131 18.17 -11.42 19.69
CA PHE A 131 17.00 -11.15 20.53
C PHE A 131 16.96 -9.70 21.03
N THR A 132 18.10 -9.11 21.42
CA THR A 132 18.14 -7.69 21.80
C THR A 132 17.78 -6.78 20.62
N GLY A 133 18.26 -7.07 19.41
CA GLY A 133 17.85 -6.36 18.19
C GLY A 133 16.34 -6.44 17.92
N GLU A 134 15.74 -7.63 18.03
CA GLU A 134 14.28 -7.83 17.89
C GLU A 134 13.48 -6.97 18.88
N VAL A 135 13.94 -6.88 20.13
CA VAL A 135 13.29 -6.07 21.18
C VAL A 135 13.38 -4.58 20.86
N LEU A 136 14.52 -4.09 20.37
CA LEU A 136 14.70 -2.68 20.00
C LEU A 136 13.84 -2.29 18.80
N SER A 137 13.78 -3.13 17.76
CA SER A 137 12.88 -2.94 16.62
C SER A 137 11.41 -2.96 17.07
N SER A 138 11.04 -3.87 17.99
CA SER A 138 9.69 -3.89 18.55
C SER A 138 9.38 -2.61 19.35
N LEU A 139 10.36 -1.99 20.00
CA LEU A 139 10.19 -0.72 20.72
C LEU A 139 10.03 0.47 19.76
N SER A 140 10.69 0.47 18.60
CA SER A 140 10.53 1.51 17.57
C SER A 140 9.20 1.42 16.83
N ASP A 141 8.69 0.20 16.63
CA ASP A 141 7.46 -0.07 15.87
C ASP A 141 6.18 0.18 16.68
N ILE A 142 6.31 0.41 17.98
CA ILE A 142 5.23 0.80 18.88
C ILE A 142 4.80 2.26 18.58
N GLN A 143 4.19 2.48 17.40
CA GLN A 143 3.73 3.79 16.90
C GLN A 143 2.37 4.24 17.48
N GLY A 144 1.76 3.49 18.40
CA GLY A 144 0.35 3.68 18.79
C GLY A 144 0.08 4.30 20.17
N PHE A 145 1.08 4.76 20.92
CA PHE A 145 0.89 5.10 22.34
C PHE A 145 1.00 6.60 22.63
N GLY A 146 -0.06 7.35 22.32
CA GLY A 146 -0.56 8.52 23.08
C GLY A 146 0.40 9.61 23.59
N GLY A 147 1.61 9.75 23.04
CA GLY A 147 2.61 10.73 23.46
C GLY A 147 3.65 11.03 22.37
N CYS A 148 4.32 12.18 22.45
CA CYS A 148 5.35 12.64 21.50
C CYS A 148 6.46 11.58 21.38
N LYS A 149 6.80 11.16 20.15
CA LYS A 149 7.96 10.29 19.82
C LYS A 149 9.28 10.83 20.40
N CYS A 150 9.31 12.14 20.61
CA CYS A 150 10.34 12.99 21.17
C CYS A 150 10.89 12.49 22.52
N SER A 151 10.04 11.96 23.41
CA SER A 151 10.48 11.47 24.73
C SER A 151 11.29 10.16 24.65
N LEU A 152 10.97 9.29 23.68
CA LEU A 152 11.71 8.06 23.44
C LEU A 152 13.00 8.34 22.65
N LEU A 153 12.94 9.22 21.65
CA LEU A 153 14.10 9.59 20.84
C LEU A 153 15.15 10.36 21.65
N ASN A 154 14.75 11.19 22.61
CA ASN A 154 15.66 12.01 23.41
C ASN A 154 15.99 11.41 24.79
N MET A 155 15.66 10.13 25.03
CA MET A 155 16.00 9.48 26.30
C MET A 155 17.52 9.30 26.41
N PRO A 156 18.20 9.88 27.42
CA PRO A 156 19.64 9.70 27.57
C PRO A 156 19.94 8.28 28.06
N ILE A 157 20.71 7.52 27.28
CA ILE A 157 21.13 6.16 27.61
C ILE A 157 22.65 6.11 27.69
N ASN A 158 23.17 5.89 28.89
CA ASN A 158 24.61 5.79 29.15
C ASN A 158 25.01 4.34 29.41
N ILE A 159 25.76 3.75 28.48
CA ILE A 159 26.22 2.35 28.57
C ILE A 159 27.72 2.36 28.84
N THR A 160 28.14 1.81 29.98
CA THR A 160 29.56 1.69 30.35
C THR A 160 29.95 0.23 30.47
N ILE A 161 30.80 -0.23 29.54
CA ILE A 161 31.32 -1.59 29.54
C ILE A 161 32.64 -1.62 30.33
N LYS A 162 32.71 -2.48 31.36
CA LYS A 162 33.84 -2.59 32.28
C LYS A 162 34.44 -4.00 32.25
N LYS A 163 35.77 -4.10 32.40
CA LYS A 163 36.46 -5.39 32.63
C LYS A 163 36.22 -5.91 34.05
N GLN A 164 36.49 -7.19 34.29
CA GLN A 164 36.48 -7.81 35.63
C GLN A 164 37.30 -7.04 36.70
N GLY A 165 38.31 -6.28 36.29
CA GLY A 165 39.12 -5.42 37.18
C GLY A 165 38.54 -4.03 37.44
N GLY A 166 37.31 -3.73 37.00
CA GLY A 166 36.65 -2.42 37.14
C GLY A 166 37.12 -1.35 36.16
N LYS A 167 38.10 -1.64 35.29
CA LYS A 167 38.58 -0.71 34.26
C LYS A 167 37.51 -0.54 33.17
N VAL A 168 37.11 0.69 32.92
CA VAL A 168 36.21 1.05 31.81
C VAL A 168 36.90 0.78 30.48
N VAL A 169 36.22 0.07 29.58
CA VAL A 169 36.68 -0.24 28.23
C VAL A 169 36.12 0.76 27.23
N LYS A 170 34.81 0.95 27.27
CA LYS A 170 34.09 1.88 26.40
C LYS A 170 32.86 2.41 27.11
N THR A 171 32.63 3.70 26.95
CA THR A 171 31.40 4.37 27.35
C THR A 171 30.69 4.82 26.07
N PHE A 172 29.38 4.62 26.03
CA PHE A 172 28.49 5.12 24.99
C PHE A 172 27.51 6.08 25.65
N ALA A 173 27.45 7.32 25.17
CA ALA A 173 26.42 8.28 25.51
C ALA A 173 25.48 8.36 24.30
N LEU A 174 24.28 7.80 24.44
CA LEU A 174 23.32 7.65 23.35
C LEU A 174 22.06 8.47 23.63
N GLN A 175 21.49 9.04 22.59
CA GLN A 175 20.19 9.69 22.64
C GLN A 175 19.16 8.76 22.01
N GLY A 176 18.41 8.07 22.86
CA GLY A 176 17.31 7.19 22.50
C GLY A 176 17.71 5.73 22.19
N PRO A 177 16.73 4.80 22.25
CA PRO A 177 16.97 3.36 22.02
C PRO A 177 17.43 3.01 20.60
N HIS A 178 17.07 3.80 19.58
CA HIS A 178 17.44 3.57 18.18
C HIS A 178 18.95 3.63 17.94
N MET A 179 19.71 4.31 18.81
CA MET A 179 21.17 4.38 18.74
C MET A 179 21.87 3.19 19.39
N ILE A 180 21.15 2.29 20.09
CA ILE A 180 21.72 1.09 20.72
C ILE A 180 22.26 0.10 19.66
N ASP A 181 21.80 0.20 18.41
CA ASP A 181 22.35 -0.51 17.27
C ASP A 181 23.88 -0.36 17.15
N GLN A 182 24.40 0.82 17.49
CA GLN A 182 25.85 1.05 17.55
C GLN A 182 26.54 0.11 18.55
N VAL A 183 25.94 -0.10 19.73
CA VAL A 183 26.47 -0.98 20.78
C VAL A 183 26.35 -2.44 20.38
N LEU A 184 25.24 -2.84 19.76
CA LEU A 184 25.05 -4.19 19.24
C LEU A 184 26.12 -4.54 18.21
N LEU A 185 26.32 -3.68 17.21
CA LEU A 185 27.33 -3.85 16.16
C LEU A 185 28.75 -3.83 16.75
N TRP A 186 29.00 -2.99 17.76
CA TRP A 186 30.27 -3.02 18.48
C TRP A 186 30.50 -4.37 19.16
N ILE A 187 29.53 -4.92 19.90
CA ILE A 187 29.66 -6.23 20.57
C ILE A 187 29.75 -7.38 19.55
N TRP A 188 29.00 -7.34 18.44
CA TRP A 188 29.15 -8.33 17.37
C TRP A 188 30.55 -8.29 16.75
N ARG A 189 31.13 -7.11 16.56
CA ARG A 189 32.53 -7.00 16.11
C ARG A 189 33.46 -7.71 17.09
N GLU A 190 33.34 -7.42 18.39
CA GLU A 190 34.12 -8.07 19.45
C GLU A 190 33.92 -9.60 19.45
N LEU A 191 32.70 -10.06 19.19
CA LEU A 191 32.34 -11.47 19.06
C LEU A 191 33.03 -12.13 17.89
N LEU A 192 32.97 -11.54 16.71
CA LEU A 192 33.53 -12.12 15.50
C LEU A 192 35.06 -12.17 15.54
N VAL A 193 35.73 -11.13 16.02
CA VAL A 193 37.20 -11.15 16.16
C VAL A 193 37.66 -12.16 17.22
N SER A 194 36.93 -12.27 18.33
CA SER A 194 37.25 -13.22 19.41
C SER A 194 36.97 -14.67 18.98
N LEU A 195 35.86 -14.91 18.28
CA LEU A 195 35.51 -16.20 17.68
C LEU A 195 36.55 -16.61 16.62
N SER A 196 37.01 -15.68 15.80
CA SER A 196 38.07 -15.95 14.81
C SER A 196 39.42 -16.23 15.47
N ALA A 197 39.74 -15.58 16.59
CA ALA A 197 40.98 -15.82 17.34
C ALA A 197 40.97 -17.17 18.07
N TYR A 198 40.00 -17.37 18.97
CA TYR A 198 40.02 -18.45 19.97
C TYR A 198 39.00 -19.58 19.71
N GLY A 199 38.06 -19.40 18.79
CA GLY A 199 37.04 -20.39 18.49
C GLY A 199 37.58 -21.72 17.98
N THR A 200 36.77 -22.77 18.09
CA THR A 200 37.07 -24.08 17.48
C THR A 200 36.90 -24.02 15.96
N ARG A 201 37.45 -25.00 15.23
CA ARG A 201 37.32 -25.06 13.77
C ARG A 201 35.86 -25.09 13.30
N ALA A 202 34.99 -25.79 14.02
CA ALA A 202 33.57 -25.89 13.70
C ALA A 202 32.84 -24.54 13.91
N THR A 203 33.15 -23.83 14.99
CA THR A 203 32.51 -22.53 15.28
C THR A 203 33.02 -21.41 14.37
N LYS A 204 34.28 -21.46 13.92
CA LYS A 204 34.79 -20.49 12.92
C LYS A 204 34.08 -20.60 11.57
N GLN A 205 33.64 -21.80 11.19
CA GLN A 205 32.87 -22.01 9.94
C GLN A 205 31.48 -21.38 9.98
N LYS A 206 30.98 -20.97 11.15
CA LYS A 206 29.70 -20.30 11.34
C LYS A 206 29.75 -18.78 11.21
N ILE A 207 30.94 -18.19 11.04
CA ILE A 207 31.07 -16.73 10.89
C ILE A 207 30.28 -16.19 9.67
N PRO A 208 30.30 -16.81 8.49
CA PRO A 208 29.48 -16.36 7.36
C PRO A 208 27.97 -16.40 7.66
N ASP A 209 27.49 -17.47 8.29
CA ASP A 209 26.08 -17.62 8.70
C ASP A 209 25.68 -16.46 9.66
N ILE A 210 26.56 -16.10 10.61
CA ILE A 210 26.33 -14.97 11.54
C ILE A 210 26.23 -13.63 10.80
N LEU A 211 27.08 -13.39 9.80
CA LEU A 211 27.04 -12.16 9.00
C LEU A 211 25.75 -12.06 8.18
N GLU A 212 25.28 -13.19 7.65
CA GLU A 212 24.00 -13.28 6.96
C GLU A 212 22.81 -13.01 7.89
N GLU A 213 22.82 -13.56 9.10
CA GLU A 213 21.76 -13.28 10.10
C GLU A 213 21.73 -11.79 10.49
N ILE A 214 22.90 -11.14 10.65
CA ILE A 214 22.98 -9.68 10.92
C ILE A 214 22.44 -8.86 9.74
N GLU A 215 22.78 -9.23 8.51
CA GLU A 215 22.26 -8.56 7.30
C GLU A 215 20.74 -8.66 7.22
N ILE A 216 20.17 -9.84 7.47
CA ILE A 216 18.72 -10.05 7.42
C ILE A 216 18.02 -9.22 8.50
N ALA A 217 18.62 -9.07 9.68
CA ALA A 217 18.02 -8.32 10.78
C ALA A 217 18.16 -6.79 10.68
N MET A 218 19.29 -6.29 10.17
CA MET A 218 19.63 -4.85 10.23
C MET A 218 20.00 -4.22 8.88
N GLY A 219 19.99 -4.99 7.79
CA GLY A 219 20.39 -4.54 6.46
C GLY A 219 21.89 -4.62 6.21
N TRP A 220 22.28 -4.40 4.94
CA TRP A 220 23.67 -4.55 4.51
C TRP A 220 24.59 -3.42 5.04
N THR A 221 24.06 -2.22 5.32
CA THR A 221 24.81 -1.10 5.90
C THR A 221 25.32 -1.42 7.31
N ALA A 222 24.63 -2.31 8.03
CA ALA A 222 25.07 -2.80 9.33
C ALA A 222 26.40 -3.57 9.24
N LEU A 223 26.65 -4.28 8.13
CA LEU A 223 27.90 -5.03 7.95
C LEU A 223 29.12 -4.11 7.79
N GLU A 224 28.95 -2.98 7.11
CA GLU A 224 29.97 -1.93 7.05
C GLU A 224 30.21 -1.33 8.43
N ARG A 225 29.13 -0.83 9.06
CA ARG A 225 29.18 -0.20 10.40
C ARG A 225 29.77 -1.14 11.45
N LEU A 226 29.55 -2.45 11.32
CA LEU A 226 30.16 -3.47 12.18
C LEU A 226 31.69 -3.36 12.20
N LEU A 227 32.34 -3.11 11.07
CA LEU A 227 33.80 -2.96 11.02
C LEU A 227 34.27 -1.69 11.75
N TYR A 228 33.51 -0.61 11.65
CA TYR A 228 33.75 0.66 12.34
C TYR A 228 33.28 0.66 13.81
N GLY A 229 32.83 -0.48 14.33
CA GLY A 229 32.37 -0.62 15.71
C GLY A 229 31.05 0.12 15.97
N GLY A 230 30.15 0.07 14.98
CA GLY A 230 28.79 0.61 15.03
C GLY A 230 28.65 2.08 14.64
N ARG A 231 29.76 2.79 14.42
CA ARG A 231 29.74 4.20 13.96
C ARG A 231 29.26 4.28 12.51
N LYS A 232 28.55 5.36 12.19
CA LYS A 232 28.22 5.72 10.81
C LYS A 232 29.52 6.09 10.06
N SER A 233 29.59 5.81 8.77
CA SER A 233 30.68 6.29 7.90
C SER A 233 30.54 7.80 7.67
N TYR A 234 31.63 8.51 7.40
CA TYR A 234 31.64 9.96 7.15
C TYR A 234 30.64 10.42 6.05
N ASP A 235 30.24 9.55 5.13
CA ASP A 235 29.28 9.88 4.06
C ASP A 235 27.78 9.89 4.50
N GLU A 236 27.45 9.57 5.76
CA GLU A 236 26.04 9.65 6.24
C GLU A 236 25.65 11.03 6.79
N ASP A 237 26.60 11.93 7.07
CA ASP A 237 26.28 13.24 7.66
C ASP A 237 25.77 14.27 6.62
N ASP A 238 25.95 14.00 5.31
CA ASP A 238 25.55 14.93 4.23
C ASP A 238 24.06 14.81 3.80
N GLU A 239 23.34 13.75 4.20
CA GLU A 239 21.91 13.56 3.86
C GLU A 239 20.94 14.03 4.97
N ASP A 240 21.41 14.23 6.20
CA ASP A 240 20.60 14.63 7.36
C ASP A 240 20.69 16.16 7.67
N GLU A 241 21.44 16.95 6.88
CA GLU A 241 21.64 18.40 7.09
C GLU A 241 20.42 19.31 6.76
N ASP A 242 19.28 18.75 6.34
CA ASP A 242 18.07 19.53 6.02
C ASP A 242 17.05 19.65 7.18
N LEU A 243 17.37 19.19 8.40
CA LEU A 243 16.42 19.20 9.53
C LEU A 243 16.87 19.90 10.83
N LEU A 244 17.84 20.82 10.79
CA LEU A 244 18.14 21.69 11.93
C LEU A 244 18.36 23.16 11.53
N ASN A 245 17.30 23.81 11.04
CA ASN A 245 17.11 25.24 11.27
C ASN A 245 16.18 25.41 12.48
N ILE A 246 16.74 25.25 13.68
CA ILE A 246 16.13 25.80 14.90
C ILE A 246 16.74 27.18 15.08
N ASP A 247 15.87 28.18 15.06
CA ASP A 247 16.16 29.60 15.24
C ASP A 247 17.16 29.86 16.38
N ASP A 248 18.09 30.78 16.11
CA ASP A 248 18.87 31.52 17.10
C ASP A 248 17.94 32.14 18.17
N ASP A 249 18.00 31.70 19.44
CA ASP A 249 18.20 32.58 20.60
C ASP A 249 18.34 31.79 21.92
N ASP A 250 19.15 32.35 22.82
CA ASP A 250 19.26 32.08 24.27
C ASP A 250 19.93 30.78 24.77
N GLY A 251 21.24 30.91 25.05
CA GLY A 251 21.72 30.90 26.45
C GLY A 251 22.01 29.55 27.15
N ASP A 252 23.29 29.39 27.49
CA ASP A 252 23.87 28.64 28.62
C ASP A 252 24.36 27.19 28.41
N GLU A 253 25.70 27.13 28.33
CA GLU A 253 26.64 26.30 29.10
C GLU A 253 26.71 24.76 28.94
N ASP A 254 27.91 24.37 28.49
CA ASP A 254 28.72 23.24 28.93
C ASP A 254 28.25 21.80 28.65
N TYR A 255 28.71 21.22 27.53
CA TYR A 255 29.39 19.91 27.52
C TYR A 255 30.33 19.83 26.31
N VAL A 256 31.64 19.95 26.58
CA VAL A 256 32.71 19.72 25.62
C VAL A 256 32.94 18.21 25.52
N ASP A 257 32.65 17.62 24.35
CA ASP A 257 33.11 16.27 24.02
C ASP A 257 34.59 16.35 23.62
N GLU A 258 35.48 16.09 24.58
CA GLU A 258 36.89 15.82 24.33
C GLU A 258 37.01 14.43 23.68
N ASP A 259 36.94 14.34 22.35
CA ASP A 259 37.55 13.25 21.56
C ASP A 259 37.52 13.54 20.03
N VAL A 260 37.57 14.82 19.63
CA VAL A 260 37.88 15.22 18.24
C VAL A 260 39.37 15.54 18.17
N GLU A 261 40.18 14.53 17.88
CA GLU A 261 41.47 14.75 17.22
C GLU A 261 41.41 14.18 15.81
N ASP A 262 41.41 15.11 14.85
CA ASP A 262 41.74 14.92 13.45
C ASP A 262 43.02 14.07 13.29
N ASP A 263 43.08 13.19 12.29
CA ASP A 263 44.38 12.84 11.70
C ASP A 263 44.24 12.29 10.27
N GLU A 264 44.14 13.22 9.31
CA GLU A 264 44.70 13.03 7.97
C GLU A 264 46.23 12.94 8.07
N SER A 265 46.80 11.73 8.14
CA SER A 265 48.04 11.38 7.40
C SER A 265 48.53 9.97 7.73
N CYS A 266 48.59 9.10 6.72
CA CYS A 266 49.38 7.86 6.80
C CYS A 266 50.20 7.65 5.52
N ARG A 267 51.27 8.43 5.39
CA ARG A 267 52.45 8.06 4.58
C ARG A 267 53.72 8.39 5.37
N GLY A 268 54.34 7.38 5.99
CA GLY A 268 55.77 7.41 6.28
C GLY A 268 56.25 6.88 7.64
N ASN A 269 56.84 5.69 7.57
CA ASN A 269 58.16 5.33 8.12
C ASN A 269 58.35 5.06 9.64
N GLY A 270 58.38 3.76 9.99
CA GLY A 270 59.42 3.10 10.78
C GLY A 270 59.81 3.62 12.18
N GLY A 271 59.34 2.93 13.21
CA GLY A 271 59.95 2.94 14.55
C GLY A 271 59.06 2.29 15.61
N ASP A 272 59.58 1.23 16.25
CA ASP A 272 59.05 0.41 17.34
C ASP A 272 57.76 0.86 18.07
N ASN A 273 56.79 -0.07 18.10
CA ASN A 273 55.52 -0.03 18.88
C ASN A 273 54.43 0.98 18.47
N GLN A 274 54.26 1.23 17.16
CA GLN A 274 53.10 1.94 16.64
C GLN A 274 51.88 1.01 16.51
N HIS A 275 50.95 1.09 17.47
CA HIS A 275 49.58 0.61 17.29
C HIS A 275 48.97 1.31 16.07
N CYS A 276 48.40 0.52 15.16
CA CYS A 276 47.80 1.00 13.93
C CYS A 276 46.56 1.85 14.24
N THR A 277 46.56 3.12 13.86
CA THR A 277 45.44 4.08 14.00
C THR A 277 44.40 3.94 12.88
N CYS A 278 44.21 2.74 12.32
CA CYS A 278 43.17 2.54 11.30
C CYS A 278 41.78 2.45 11.95
N PRO A 279 40.69 2.87 11.26
CA PRO A 279 39.31 2.85 11.80
C PRO A 279 38.83 1.47 12.30
N TYR A 280 39.44 0.40 11.77
CA TYR A 280 39.13 -0.99 12.11
C TYR A 280 39.81 -1.49 13.39
N HIS A 281 40.63 -0.67 14.06
CA HIS A 281 41.36 -1.05 15.27
C HIS A 281 40.60 -0.63 16.53
N ALA A 282 40.72 -1.42 17.60
CA ALA A 282 40.27 -1.05 18.94
C ALA A 282 41.42 -1.13 19.95
N SER A 283 41.56 -0.09 20.76
CA SER A 283 42.69 0.09 21.69
C SER A 283 42.76 -0.98 22.81
N HIS A 284 41.64 -1.66 23.10
CA HIS A 284 41.57 -2.70 24.13
C HIS A 284 41.88 -4.11 23.61
N TRP A 285 42.11 -4.28 22.30
CA TRP A 285 42.44 -5.55 21.66
C TRP A 285 43.84 -6.04 21.98
N SER A 286 43.98 -7.35 22.22
CA SER A 286 45.30 -8.00 22.25
C SER A 286 45.84 -8.18 20.84
N ASP A 287 47.16 -8.37 20.68
CA ASP A 287 47.78 -8.57 19.37
C ASP A 287 47.15 -9.74 18.57
N VAL A 288 46.73 -10.80 19.28
CA VAL A 288 46.08 -11.98 18.69
C VAL A 288 44.71 -11.63 18.10
N ILE A 289 43.90 -10.85 18.83
CA ILE A 289 42.58 -10.41 18.38
C ILE A 289 42.75 -9.37 17.25
N ASN A 290 43.66 -8.42 17.43
CA ASN A 290 43.92 -7.37 16.45
C ASN A 290 44.37 -7.94 15.10
N ALA A 291 45.06 -9.08 15.07
CA ALA A 291 45.43 -9.77 13.83
C ALA A 291 44.21 -10.29 13.03
N GLN A 292 43.05 -10.52 13.67
CA GLN A 292 41.84 -11.03 13.03
C GLN A 292 41.02 -9.95 12.30
N ARG A 293 41.37 -8.67 12.43
CA ARG A 293 40.66 -7.57 11.76
C ARG A 293 40.64 -7.69 10.22
N ILE A 294 41.74 -8.14 9.63
CA ILE A 294 41.89 -8.29 8.18
C ILE A 294 41.03 -9.46 7.67
N PRO A 295 41.12 -10.68 8.24
CA PRO A 295 40.20 -11.77 7.91
C PRO A 295 38.72 -11.41 8.06
N LEU A 296 38.35 -10.66 9.09
CA LEU A 296 36.96 -10.24 9.29
C LEU A 296 36.49 -9.29 8.18
N ARG A 297 37.31 -8.28 7.84
CA ARG A 297 37.02 -7.37 6.72
C ARG A 297 36.87 -8.15 5.41
N ASP A 298 37.74 -9.11 5.13
CA ASP A 298 37.65 -9.92 3.90
C ASP A 298 36.35 -10.74 3.86
N LEU A 299 35.88 -11.25 5.00
CA LEU A 299 34.59 -11.96 5.08
C LEU A 299 33.39 -11.02 4.86
N VAL A 300 33.45 -9.81 5.43
CA VAL A 300 32.42 -8.78 5.19
C VAL A 300 32.42 -8.32 3.73
N GLU A 301 33.59 -8.09 3.14
CA GLU A 301 33.73 -7.75 1.71
C GLU A 301 33.12 -8.82 0.81
N ASN A 302 33.43 -10.10 1.07
CA ASN A 302 32.86 -11.21 0.31
C ASN A 302 31.33 -11.26 0.42
N ARG A 303 30.76 -10.97 1.60
CA ARG A 303 29.29 -10.93 1.76
C ARG A 303 28.69 -9.73 1.02
N LEU A 304 29.28 -8.54 1.15
CA LEU A 304 28.83 -7.34 0.42
C LEU A 304 28.90 -7.53 -1.11
N ARG A 305 29.93 -8.23 -1.61
CA ARG A 305 30.01 -8.63 -3.03
C ARG A 305 28.88 -9.55 -3.46
N ALA A 306 28.52 -10.54 -2.63
CA ALA A 306 27.39 -11.42 -2.91
C ALA A 306 26.04 -10.65 -2.93
N ILE A 307 25.88 -9.65 -2.06
CA ILE A 307 24.71 -8.76 -2.06
C ILE A 307 24.70 -7.90 -3.34
N PHE A 308 25.84 -7.36 -3.73
CA PHE A 308 25.99 -6.53 -4.94
C PHE A 308 25.65 -7.32 -6.22
N GLU A 309 25.93 -8.62 -6.25
CA GLU A 309 25.55 -9.49 -7.37
C GLU A 309 24.03 -9.55 -7.57
N ILE A 310 23.26 -9.52 -6.48
CA ILE A 310 21.79 -9.58 -6.52
C ILE A 310 21.19 -8.19 -6.71
N THR A 311 21.64 -7.21 -5.92
CA THR A 311 21.07 -5.87 -5.83
C THR A 311 22.18 -4.81 -5.86
N PRO A 312 22.68 -4.46 -7.06
CA PRO A 312 23.74 -3.46 -7.19
C PRO A 312 23.24 -2.05 -6.81
N SER A 313 24.08 -1.28 -6.15
CA SER A 313 23.84 0.14 -5.86
C SER A 313 25.15 0.94 -5.91
N VAL A 314 25.06 2.24 -6.19
CA VAL A 314 26.24 3.14 -6.23
C VAL A 314 26.92 3.19 -4.87
N ARG A 315 26.14 3.29 -3.78
CA ARG A 315 26.67 3.32 -2.41
C ARG A 315 27.41 2.03 -2.07
N LEU A 316 26.82 0.87 -2.37
CA LEU A 316 27.45 -0.43 -2.12
C LEU A 316 28.72 -0.61 -2.94
N TYR A 317 28.73 -0.14 -4.19
CA TYR A 317 29.91 -0.13 -5.05
C TYR A 317 31.06 0.67 -4.43
N ASN A 318 30.79 1.91 -3.99
CA ASN A 318 31.80 2.78 -3.37
C ASN A 318 32.37 2.18 -2.08
N ILE A 319 31.53 1.58 -1.24
CA ILE A 319 31.94 0.95 0.02
C ILE A 319 32.84 -0.27 -0.22
N ILE A 320 32.50 -1.13 -1.18
CA ILE A 320 33.33 -2.29 -1.50
C ILE A 320 34.71 -1.84 -2.02
N ILE A 321 34.76 -0.77 -2.83
CA ILE A 321 36.01 -0.21 -3.34
C ILE A 321 36.85 0.42 -2.23
N SER A 322 36.24 1.23 -1.35
CA SER A 322 36.95 1.90 -0.25
C SER A 322 37.50 0.92 0.78
N MET A 323 36.82 -0.22 0.97
CA MET A 323 37.22 -1.26 1.91
C MET A 323 38.27 -2.24 1.35
N SER A 324 38.25 -2.51 0.04
CA SER A 324 39.15 -3.47 -0.60
C SER A 324 40.62 -3.06 -0.47
N MET A 325 41.52 -4.03 -0.31
CA MET A 325 42.97 -3.78 -0.34
C MET A 325 43.47 -3.36 -1.72
N ASP A 326 42.86 -3.92 -2.77
CA ASP A 326 43.13 -3.58 -4.16
C ASP A 326 41.85 -3.02 -4.77
N ALA A 327 41.73 -1.69 -4.72
CA ALA A 327 40.59 -0.96 -5.26
C ALA A 327 40.42 -1.24 -6.77
N SER A 328 41.51 -1.37 -7.53
CA SER A 328 41.45 -1.58 -8.98
C SER A 328 41.03 -3.01 -9.37
N GLU A 329 41.40 -4.02 -8.57
CA GLU A 329 40.88 -5.38 -8.76
C GLU A 329 39.40 -5.47 -8.36
N ALA A 330 39.03 -4.83 -7.26
CA ALA A 330 37.65 -4.76 -6.79
C ALA A 330 36.73 -4.12 -7.83
N GLU A 331 37.10 -2.95 -8.32
CA GLU A 331 36.41 -2.21 -9.38
C GLU A 331 36.18 -3.10 -10.61
N ARG A 332 37.25 -3.74 -11.11
CA ARG A 332 37.17 -4.62 -12.28
C ARG A 332 36.21 -5.80 -12.08
N SER A 333 36.23 -6.41 -10.90
CA SER A 333 35.33 -7.51 -10.55
C SER A 333 33.88 -7.05 -10.45
N LEU A 334 33.61 -5.89 -9.84
CA LEU A 334 32.25 -5.34 -9.70
C LEU A 334 31.69 -4.92 -11.06
N LEU A 335 32.49 -4.28 -11.89
CA LEU A 335 32.09 -3.91 -13.26
C LEU A 335 31.81 -5.14 -14.14
N GLN A 336 32.49 -6.27 -13.91
CA GLN A 336 32.18 -7.53 -14.58
C GLN A 336 30.81 -8.08 -14.12
N ILE A 337 30.55 -8.10 -12.82
CA ILE A 337 29.26 -8.52 -12.26
C ILE A 337 28.12 -7.65 -12.82
N LEU A 338 28.32 -6.32 -12.89
CA LEU A 338 27.35 -5.41 -13.51
C LEU A 338 27.12 -5.72 -14.98
N ALA A 339 28.18 -6.01 -15.75
CA ALA A 339 28.04 -6.34 -17.16
C ALA A 339 27.22 -7.62 -17.39
N GLU A 340 27.29 -8.59 -16.47
CA GLU A 340 26.54 -9.84 -16.52
C GLU A 340 25.09 -9.66 -16.04
N ASN A 341 24.86 -8.85 -15.00
CA ASN A 341 23.56 -8.76 -14.31
C ASN A 341 22.69 -7.55 -14.69
N ALA A 342 23.25 -6.51 -15.34
CA ALA A 342 22.52 -5.27 -15.65
C ALA A 342 21.27 -5.44 -16.51
N GLY A 343 21.07 -6.60 -17.16
CA GLY A 343 19.91 -6.91 -17.98
C GLY A 343 18.79 -7.67 -17.25
N ASN A 344 18.98 -8.08 -16.00
CA ASN A 344 18.04 -8.96 -15.30
C ASN A 344 16.77 -8.22 -14.85
N THR A 345 16.91 -7.01 -14.33
CA THR A 345 15.79 -6.17 -13.87
C THR A 345 16.00 -4.69 -14.24
N PRO A 346 14.94 -3.88 -14.36
CA PRO A 346 15.06 -2.44 -14.57
C PRO A 346 15.93 -1.73 -13.52
N ASP A 347 15.84 -2.13 -12.25
CA ASP A 347 16.58 -1.50 -11.16
C ASP A 347 18.09 -1.81 -11.24
N THR A 348 18.45 -3.04 -11.65
CA THR A 348 19.87 -3.39 -11.92
C THR A 348 20.46 -2.60 -13.09
N LEU A 349 19.66 -2.29 -14.11
CA LEU A 349 20.08 -1.45 -15.23
C LEU A 349 20.33 -0.01 -14.80
N THR A 350 19.42 0.58 -14.02
CA THR A 350 19.56 1.95 -13.49
C THR A 350 20.83 2.06 -12.64
N ALA A 351 21.02 1.16 -11.67
CA ALA A 351 22.22 1.13 -10.85
C ALA A 351 23.50 0.97 -11.67
N ALA A 352 23.50 0.11 -12.70
CA ALA A 352 24.63 -0.04 -13.59
C ALA A 352 24.93 1.25 -14.40
N LEU A 353 23.90 1.94 -14.88
CA LEU A 353 24.06 3.21 -15.60
C LEU A 353 24.62 4.30 -14.70
N ASP A 354 24.17 4.41 -13.45
CA ASP A 354 24.68 5.38 -12.49
C ASP A 354 26.15 5.09 -12.14
N ILE A 355 26.51 3.82 -11.89
CA ILE A 355 27.90 3.42 -11.62
C ILE A 355 28.80 3.69 -12.84
N TYR A 356 28.40 3.29 -14.06
CA TYR A 356 29.19 3.59 -15.26
C TYR A 356 29.29 5.09 -15.56
N THR A 357 28.30 5.88 -15.13
CA THR A 357 28.34 7.35 -15.24
C THR A 357 29.32 7.95 -14.25
N ALA A 358 29.32 7.50 -12.99
CA ALA A 358 30.28 7.91 -11.97
C ALA A 358 31.73 7.59 -12.38
N GLU A 359 31.96 6.42 -12.98
CA GLU A 359 33.28 6.01 -13.50
C GLU A 359 33.67 6.67 -14.84
N GLY A 360 32.76 7.40 -15.48
CA GLY A 360 32.99 8.01 -16.80
C GLY A 360 33.16 7.00 -17.94
N ASN A 361 32.65 5.77 -17.81
CA ASN A 361 32.76 4.71 -18.81
C ASN A 361 31.70 4.84 -19.91
N ALA A 362 31.93 5.73 -20.86
CA ALA A 362 31.03 5.96 -21.99
C ALA A 362 30.78 4.73 -22.87
N SER A 363 31.75 3.81 -22.96
CA SER A 363 31.60 2.59 -23.77
C SER A 363 30.64 1.58 -23.14
N GLY A 364 30.68 1.43 -21.81
CA GLY A 364 29.76 0.61 -21.03
C GLY A 364 28.33 1.13 -21.13
N ILE A 365 28.13 2.44 -20.95
CA ILE A 365 26.82 3.11 -21.10
C ILE A 365 26.21 2.79 -22.47
N ILE A 366 26.97 2.89 -23.56
CA ILE A 366 26.46 2.59 -24.90
C ILE A 366 26.10 1.11 -25.06
N SER A 367 26.92 0.21 -24.54
CA SER A 367 26.65 -1.23 -24.58
C SER A 367 25.33 -1.57 -23.88
N LEU A 368 25.13 -1.00 -22.69
CA LEU A 368 23.90 -1.15 -21.92
C LEU A 368 22.69 -0.56 -22.63
N LEU A 369 22.78 0.67 -23.12
CA LEU A 369 21.67 1.33 -23.83
C LEU A 369 21.33 0.63 -25.15
N ASN A 370 22.29 -0.01 -25.82
CA ASN A 370 22.00 -0.75 -27.04
C ASN A 370 21.32 -2.10 -26.76
N SER A 371 21.68 -2.76 -25.65
CA SER A 371 21.19 -4.10 -25.34
C SER A 371 19.90 -4.09 -24.50
N HIS A 372 19.78 -3.14 -23.57
CA HIS A 372 18.78 -3.17 -22.50
C HIS A 372 17.94 -1.88 -22.38
N SER A 373 18.00 -0.95 -23.34
CA SER A 373 17.20 0.31 -23.27
C SER A 373 15.69 0.12 -23.19
N HIS A 374 15.17 -1.07 -23.51
CA HIS A 374 13.76 -1.41 -23.37
C HIS A 374 13.31 -1.59 -21.90
N LEU A 375 14.24 -1.75 -20.96
CA LEU A 375 13.96 -1.90 -19.53
C LEU A 375 13.83 -0.55 -18.79
N LEU A 376 14.24 0.57 -19.42
CA LEU A 376 14.18 1.90 -18.83
C LEU A 376 12.73 2.39 -18.72
N ARG A 377 12.35 2.90 -17.56
CA ARG A 377 11.02 3.43 -17.27
C ARG A 377 11.05 4.97 -17.29
N PRO A 378 9.89 5.65 -17.42
CA PRO A 378 9.84 7.12 -17.38
C PRO A 378 10.42 7.74 -16.10
N ARG A 379 10.36 7.04 -14.96
CA ARG A 379 10.97 7.48 -13.68
C ARG A 379 12.50 7.46 -13.70
N ASP A 380 13.11 6.64 -14.55
CA ASP A 380 14.57 6.50 -14.65
C ASP A 380 15.19 7.58 -15.58
N ALA A 381 14.42 8.63 -15.93
CA ALA A 381 14.83 9.67 -16.87
C ALA A 381 16.03 10.51 -16.37
N GLU A 382 16.18 10.68 -15.06
CA GLU A 382 17.30 11.42 -14.46
C GLU A 382 18.62 10.65 -14.61
N THR A 383 18.64 9.37 -14.24
CA THR A 383 19.78 8.48 -14.51
C THR A 383 20.15 8.47 -16.00
N LEU A 384 19.16 8.39 -16.89
CA LEU A 384 19.40 8.45 -18.33
C LEU A 384 19.96 9.81 -18.77
N LEU A 385 19.48 10.92 -18.19
CA LEU A 385 19.98 12.27 -18.46
C LEU A 385 21.46 12.39 -18.10
N CYS A 386 21.85 11.93 -16.90
CA CYS A 386 23.23 11.91 -16.44
C CYS A 386 24.12 11.05 -17.35
N ALA A 387 23.66 9.87 -17.73
CA ALA A 387 24.37 8.99 -18.66
C ALA A 387 24.55 9.65 -20.04
N VAL A 388 23.51 10.30 -20.58
CA VAL A 388 23.60 11.01 -21.87
C VAL A 388 24.51 12.24 -21.79
N ALA A 389 24.48 12.98 -20.68
CA ALA A 389 25.41 14.09 -20.44
C ALA A 389 26.87 13.59 -20.42
N MET A 390 27.13 12.44 -19.82
CA MET A 390 28.44 11.78 -19.85
C MET A 390 28.86 11.40 -21.27
N LEU A 391 27.98 10.80 -22.07
CA LEU A 391 28.26 10.51 -23.48
C LEU A 391 28.61 11.75 -24.31
N CYS A 392 28.06 12.92 -23.94
CA CYS A 392 28.41 14.20 -24.56
C CYS A 392 29.82 14.63 -24.20
N ALA A 393 30.17 14.55 -22.90
CA ALA A 393 31.49 14.89 -22.40
C ALA A 393 32.59 13.99 -23.01
N SER A 394 32.31 12.69 -23.16
CA SER A 394 33.25 11.70 -23.70
C SER A 394 33.35 11.65 -25.23
N GLY A 395 32.70 12.58 -25.96
CA GLY A 395 32.92 12.77 -27.40
C GLY A 395 32.06 11.92 -28.34
N MET A 396 30.90 11.40 -27.91
CA MET A 396 29.98 10.61 -28.75
C MET A 396 28.63 11.32 -29.01
N PRO A 397 28.64 12.51 -29.63
CA PRO A 397 27.46 13.38 -29.67
C PRO A 397 26.32 12.84 -30.54
N LEU A 398 26.60 12.04 -31.58
CA LEU A 398 25.56 11.56 -32.51
C LEU A 398 24.55 10.62 -31.83
N ARG A 399 25.03 9.72 -30.96
CA ARG A 399 24.16 8.80 -30.21
C ARG A 399 23.38 9.55 -29.14
N ALA A 400 24.05 10.44 -28.40
CA ALA A 400 23.42 11.32 -27.42
C ALA A 400 22.30 12.16 -28.07
N LEU A 401 22.55 12.77 -29.23
CA LEU A 401 21.54 13.55 -29.97
C LEU A 401 20.34 12.72 -30.42
N THR A 402 20.54 11.45 -30.77
CA THR A 402 19.44 10.55 -31.14
C THR A 402 18.56 10.23 -29.94
N ILE A 403 19.16 9.98 -28.78
CA ILE A 403 18.43 9.74 -27.53
C ILE A 403 17.72 11.01 -27.09
N LEU A 404 18.39 12.16 -27.12
CA LEU A 404 17.80 13.48 -26.83
C LEU A 404 16.59 13.79 -27.71
N GLU A 405 16.68 13.55 -29.02
CA GLU A 405 15.56 13.77 -29.93
C GLU A 405 14.40 12.83 -29.61
N LYS A 406 14.69 11.56 -29.29
CA LYS A 406 13.67 10.60 -28.87
C LYS A 406 12.99 11.06 -27.57
N GLU A 407 13.74 11.33 -26.52
CA GLU A 407 13.19 11.71 -25.20
C GLU A 407 12.42 13.03 -25.22
N LEU A 408 12.89 14.03 -26.00
CA LEU A 408 12.13 15.27 -26.20
C LEU A 408 10.80 15.04 -26.93
N ASN A 409 10.78 14.16 -27.94
CA ASN A 409 9.54 13.81 -28.64
C ASN A 409 8.62 12.95 -27.78
N ASP A 410 9.17 12.05 -26.96
CA ASP A 410 8.42 11.18 -26.04
C ASP A 410 7.77 12.03 -24.95
N THR A 411 8.53 12.95 -24.32
CA THR A 411 8.00 13.92 -23.35
C THR A 411 6.94 14.83 -24.00
N THR A 412 7.13 15.25 -25.25
CA THR A 412 6.11 16.04 -25.99
C THR A 412 4.83 15.23 -26.22
N ARG A 413 4.93 13.93 -26.49
CA ARG A 413 3.78 13.03 -26.64
C ARG A 413 3.08 12.78 -25.31
N GLU A 414 3.82 12.62 -24.23
CA GLU A 414 3.27 12.53 -22.87
C GLU A 414 2.51 13.81 -22.49
N ILE A 415 3.09 14.99 -22.74
CA ILE A 415 2.40 16.28 -22.54
C ILE A 415 1.12 16.35 -23.37
N HIS A 416 1.15 15.91 -24.64
CA HIS A 416 -0.06 15.84 -25.48
C HIS A 416 -1.09 14.87 -24.92
N ALA A 417 -0.69 13.70 -24.43
CA ALA A 417 -1.58 12.73 -23.79
C ALA A 417 -2.21 13.27 -22.51
N SER A 418 -1.44 13.97 -21.66
CA SER A 418 -1.95 14.67 -20.46
C SER A 418 -2.88 15.83 -20.81
N ILE A 419 -2.67 16.51 -21.93
CA ILE A 419 -3.61 17.54 -22.41
C ILE A 419 -4.88 16.89 -22.97
N ALA A 420 -4.74 15.79 -23.72
CA ALA A 420 -5.85 15.04 -24.29
C ALA A 420 -6.72 14.35 -23.23
N SER A 421 -6.15 13.99 -22.07
CA SER A 421 -6.95 13.47 -20.94
C SER A 421 -7.91 14.52 -20.38
N VAL A 422 -7.55 15.82 -20.44
CA VAL A 422 -8.43 16.91 -20.01
C VAL A 422 -9.33 17.40 -21.16
N PHE A 423 -8.76 17.57 -22.35
CA PHE A 423 -9.45 18.04 -23.56
C PHE A 423 -9.64 16.88 -24.55
N SER A 424 -10.46 15.90 -24.20
CA SER A 424 -10.64 14.66 -24.96
C SER A 424 -11.06 14.84 -26.42
N HIS A 425 -11.76 15.93 -26.73
CA HIS A 425 -12.24 16.23 -28.08
C HIS A 425 -11.27 17.08 -28.91
N VAL A 426 -10.10 17.47 -28.37
CA VAL A 426 -9.11 18.32 -29.06
C VAL A 426 -8.65 17.72 -30.39
N ASP A 427 -8.65 16.39 -30.48
CA ASP A 427 -8.16 15.65 -31.64
C ASP A 427 -9.21 15.30 -32.69
N LEU A 428 -10.50 15.57 -32.45
CA LEU A 428 -11.55 15.30 -33.44
C LEU A 428 -11.45 16.24 -34.65
N ASP A 429 -11.70 15.69 -35.84
CA ASP A 429 -11.62 16.43 -37.11
C ASP A 429 -12.52 17.67 -37.16
N ILE A 430 -13.62 17.67 -36.41
CA ILE A 430 -14.55 18.79 -36.31
C ILE A 430 -13.86 19.98 -35.64
N HIS A 431 -13.21 19.77 -34.50
CA HIS A 431 -12.51 20.81 -33.75
C HIS A 431 -11.22 21.26 -34.42
N LYS A 432 -10.53 20.35 -35.13
CA LYS A 432 -9.37 20.70 -35.99
C LYS A 432 -9.74 21.64 -37.14
N LYS A 433 -10.89 21.42 -37.79
CA LYS A 433 -11.42 22.31 -38.85
C LYS A 433 -11.85 23.66 -38.28
N GLU A 434 -12.54 23.67 -37.14
CA GLU A 434 -12.95 24.92 -36.48
C GLU A 434 -11.74 25.75 -36.03
N PHE A 435 -10.70 25.10 -35.49
CA PHE A 435 -9.43 25.75 -35.15
C PHE A 435 -8.75 26.38 -36.39
N ALA A 436 -8.80 25.71 -37.55
CA ALA A 436 -8.28 26.28 -38.79
C ALA A 436 -9.03 27.56 -39.23
N GLU A 437 -10.33 27.68 -38.94
CA GLU A 437 -11.08 28.93 -39.14
C GLU A 437 -10.70 30.01 -38.13
N ILE A 438 -10.45 29.64 -36.87
CA ILE A 438 -9.94 30.57 -35.85
C ILE A 438 -8.61 31.18 -36.28
N LEU A 439 -7.69 30.39 -36.84
CA LEU A 439 -6.39 30.87 -37.33
C LEU A 439 -6.50 31.94 -38.43
N LYS A 440 -7.61 32.01 -39.19
CA LYS A 440 -7.82 33.04 -40.23
C LYS A 440 -8.23 34.40 -39.64
N LEU A 441 -8.69 34.45 -38.40
CA LEU A 441 -9.13 35.67 -37.74
C LEU A 441 -7.94 36.47 -37.21
N ARG A 442 -8.02 37.80 -37.25
CA ARG A 442 -6.97 38.70 -36.75
C ARG A 442 -6.84 38.59 -35.22
N VAL A 443 -5.62 38.36 -34.76
CA VAL A 443 -5.25 38.33 -33.33
C VAL A 443 -5.64 39.65 -32.64
N GLY A 444 -6.31 39.58 -31.49
CA GLY A 444 -6.75 40.73 -30.69
C GLY A 444 -8.14 41.29 -30.98
N THR A 445 -8.96 40.62 -31.81
CA THR A 445 -10.37 41.00 -32.04
C THR A 445 -11.31 40.27 -31.07
N SER A 446 -12.40 40.91 -30.59
CA SER A 446 -13.34 40.25 -29.67
C SER A 446 -14.00 39.03 -30.31
N ALA A 447 -14.34 39.11 -31.60
CA ALA A 447 -14.89 37.98 -32.36
C ALA A 447 -13.97 36.75 -32.41
N ARG A 448 -12.65 36.94 -32.30
CA ARG A 448 -11.68 35.83 -32.18
C ARG A 448 -11.67 35.30 -30.75
N ALA A 449 -11.66 36.16 -29.73
CA ALA A 449 -11.71 35.76 -28.33
C ALA A 449 -12.95 34.92 -28.02
N ASP A 450 -14.15 35.40 -28.41
CA ASP A 450 -15.43 34.71 -28.19
C ASP A 450 -15.50 33.35 -28.90
N ARG A 451 -14.76 33.19 -30.01
CA ARG A 451 -14.71 31.93 -30.78
C ARG A 451 -13.67 30.96 -30.20
N ILE A 452 -12.59 31.48 -29.62
CA ILE A 452 -11.60 30.69 -28.88
C ILE A 452 -12.24 30.14 -27.61
N GLU A 453 -12.96 30.94 -26.83
CA GLU A 453 -13.65 30.50 -25.61
C GLU A 453 -14.63 29.36 -25.91
N ARG A 454 -15.52 29.56 -26.89
CA ARG A 454 -16.44 28.50 -27.35
C ARG A 454 -15.74 27.26 -27.88
N TRP A 455 -14.58 27.41 -28.53
CA TRP A 455 -13.80 26.28 -29.02
C TRP A 455 -13.17 25.50 -27.86
N VAL A 456 -12.60 26.19 -26.87
CA VAL A 456 -12.03 25.58 -25.65
C VAL A 456 -13.12 24.86 -24.85
N ASP A 457 -14.30 25.47 -24.66
CA ASP A 457 -15.42 24.83 -23.97
C ASP A 457 -15.97 23.62 -24.75
N ALA A 458 -15.91 23.63 -26.08
CA ALA A 458 -16.38 22.53 -26.91
C ALA A 458 -15.40 21.34 -26.96
N ILE A 459 -14.11 21.58 -26.72
CA ILE A 459 -13.09 20.51 -26.64
C ILE A 459 -12.93 19.93 -25.22
N ASP A 460 -13.48 20.60 -24.20
CA ASP A 460 -13.49 20.16 -22.81
C ASP A 460 -14.62 19.14 -22.57
N THR A 461 -14.28 18.02 -21.96
CA THR A 461 -15.21 16.91 -21.66
C THR A 461 -16.16 17.20 -20.49
N SER A 462 -15.98 18.33 -19.81
CA SER A 462 -16.81 18.73 -18.66
C SER A 462 -18.28 19.00 -19.00
N SER A 463 -18.69 18.96 -20.28
CA SER A 463 -20.08 19.16 -20.72
C SER A 463 -20.80 17.92 -21.31
N ALA A 464 -20.15 16.75 -21.41
CA ALA A 464 -20.79 15.52 -21.87
C ALA A 464 -21.07 14.56 -20.68
N PRO A 465 -22.32 14.11 -20.46
CA PRO A 465 -22.61 13.16 -19.40
C PRO A 465 -21.93 11.83 -19.71
N MET A 466 -21.02 11.39 -18.82
CA MET A 466 -20.34 10.10 -18.93
C MET A 466 -21.36 8.95 -19.00
N HIS A 467 -21.07 7.93 -19.80
CA HIS A 467 -21.90 6.73 -19.87
C HIS A 467 -21.99 6.11 -18.46
N PRO A 468 -23.21 5.88 -17.91
CA PRO A 468 -23.41 5.57 -16.49
C PRO A 468 -22.59 4.37 -15.99
N MET A 469 -22.33 3.39 -16.86
CA MET A 469 -21.56 2.19 -16.50
C MET A 469 -20.04 2.40 -16.49
N ALA A 470 -19.50 3.31 -17.29
CA ALA A 470 -18.06 3.63 -17.27
C ALA A 470 -17.72 4.49 -16.05
N PHE A 471 -18.61 5.41 -15.69
CA PHE A 471 -18.53 6.16 -14.43
C PHE A 471 -18.64 5.24 -13.21
N ALA A 472 -19.56 4.26 -13.24
CA ALA A 472 -19.70 3.26 -12.18
C ALA A 472 -18.45 2.37 -12.01
N ALA A 473 -17.83 1.93 -13.12
CA ALA A 473 -16.63 1.09 -13.09
C ALA A 473 -15.41 1.84 -12.54
N MET A 474 -15.23 3.10 -12.94
CA MET A 474 -14.14 3.96 -12.48
C MET A 474 -14.31 4.36 -11.00
N MET A 475 -15.54 4.65 -10.56
CA MET A 475 -15.84 5.00 -9.17
C MET A 475 -15.81 3.80 -8.21
N MET A 476 -15.73 2.57 -8.71
CA MET A 476 -15.65 1.33 -7.92
C MET A 476 -14.24 0.70 -7.95
N GLY A 477 -13.25 1.36 -8.56
CA GLY A 477 -11.86 0.89 -8.57
C GLY A 477 -11.58 -0.27 -9.54
N PHE A 478 -12.40 -0.46 -10.59
CA PHE A 478 -12.12 -1.44 -11.65
C PHE A 478 -11.22 -0.84 -12.74
N PRO A 479 -10.23 -1.59 -13.27
CA PRO A 479 -9.73 -1.28 -14.60
C PRO A 479 -10.84 -1.52 -15.63
N LEU A 480 -10.99 -0.61 -16.59
CA LEU A 480 -11.89 -0.81 -17.72
C LEU A 480 -11.41 -2.05 -18.49
N ALA A 481 -12.33 -2.98 -18.77
CA ALA A 481 -11.99 -4.14 -19.59
C ALA A 481 -11.61 -3.66 -21.02
N PRO A 482 -10.56 -4.20 -21.64
CA PRO A 482 -10.14 -3.77 -22.96
C PRO A 482 -11.24 -4.09 -23.97
N GLY A 483 -11.84 -3.04 -24.56
CA GLY A 483 -12.84 -3.18 -25.62
C GLY A 483 -14.04 -2.24 -25.58
N MET A 484 -14.13 -1.29 -24.63
CA MET A 484 -15.14 -0.22 -24.69
C MET A 484 -14.49 1.10 -25.13
N ASP A 485 -14.70 1.38 -26.42
CA ASP A 485 -14.26 2.50 -27.26
C ASP A 485 -12.79 2.57 -27.70
N GLU A 486 -12.63 2.73 -29.02
CA GLU A 486 -11.40 2.65 -29.80
C GLU A 486 -10.39 3.73 -29.40
N GLY A 487 -9.25 3.35 -28.81
CA GLY A 487 -8.26 4.36 -28.41
C GLY A 487 -6.90 3.95 -27.81
N GLY A 488 -6.43 2.71 -27.95
CA GLY A 488 -5.02 2.31 -27.69
C GLY A 488 -4.54 2.28 -26.21
N PRO A 489 -3.47 1.51 -25.89
CA PRO A 489 -3.19 1.00 -24.54
C PRO A 489 -2.43 1.96 -23.60
N ASP A 490 -2.01 3.14 -24.07
CA ASP A 490 -1.08 4.00 -23.32
C ASP A 490 -1.76 5.21 -22.63
N ALA A 491 -3.08 5.39 -22.81
CA ALA A 491 -3.81 6.53 -22.25
C ALA A 491 -4.37 6.31 -20.82
N GLU A 492 -4.46 5.07 -20.35
CA GLU A 492 -5.20 4.72 -19.12
C GLU A 492 -4.41 4.93 -17.82
N LEU A 493 -3.07 4.91 -17.85
CA LEU A 493 -2.26 5.08 -16.63
C LEU A 493 -2.17 6.55 -16.18
N ALA A 494 -2.23 7.50 -17.12
CA ALA A 494 -2.16 8.94 -16.83
C ALA A 494 -3.48 9.51 -16.30
N ALA A 495 -4.62 8.90 -16.62
CA ALA A 495 -5.94 9.33 -16.12
C ALA A 495 -6.22 8.89 -14.67
N PHE A 496 -5.49 7.89 -14.16
CA PHE A 496 -5.65 7.36 -12.80
C PHE A 496 -5.02 8.27 -11.72
N LEU A 497 -4.00 9.06 -12.08
CA LEU A 497 -3.31 9.99 -11.17
C LEU A 497 -4.00 11.36 -11.04
N ASP A 498 -5.08 11.58 -11.78
CA ASP A 498 -5.57 12.93 -12.08
C ASP A 498 -6.99 13.14 -11.54
N LEU A 499 -7.24 12.59 -10.34
CA LEU A 499 -8.42 12.83 -9.51
C LEU A 499 -8.37 14.27 -8.98
N ASP A 500 -9.11 15.17 -9.62
CA ASP A 500 -9.49 16.49 -9.11
C ASP A 500 -10.36 16.35 -7.83
N GLN A 501 -9.77 15.91 -6.72
CA GLN A 501 -10.39 16.01 -5.40
C GLN A 501 -10.10 17.41 -4.86
N SER A 502 -11.09 18.30 -4.90
CA SER A 502 -11.07 19.60 -4.22
C SER A 502 -10.99 19.48 -2.68
N ASP A 503 -11.02 18.26 -2.14
CA ASP A 503 -10.86 17.90 -0.73
C ASP A 503 -9.60 17.01 -0.52
N ALA A 504 -8.57 17.23 -1.33
CA ALA A 504 -7.24 16.64 -1.16
C ALA A 504 -6.67 17.05 0.21
N ASP A 505 -6.33 16.06 1.05
CA ASP A 505 -5.59 16.26 2.30
C ASP A 505 -4.29 17.03 2.01
N PRO A 506 -4.10 18.25 2.55
CA PRO A 506 -2.91 19.06 2.31
C PRO A 506 -1.64 18.37 2.82
N ASP A 507 -1.73 17.48 3.80
CA ASP A 507 -0.58 16.75 4.36
C ASP A 507 -0.07 15.64 3.41
N LEU A 508 -0.85 15.28 2.37
CA LEU A 508 -0.47 14.33 1.32
C LEU A 508 -0.06 15.02 0.02
N GLU A 509 -0.04 16.35 -0.02
CA GLU A 509 0.32 17.08 -1.23
C GLU A 509 1.80 16.90 -1.59
N ASP A 510 2.68 16.81 -0.59
CA ASP A 510 4.12 16.56 -0.77
C ASP A 510 4.39 15.18 -1.41
N LEU A 511 3.70 14.13 -0.91
CA LEU A 511 3.75 12.79 -1.49
C LEU A 511 3.15 12.77 -2.91
N ARG A 512 2.06 13.51 -3.16
CA ARG A 512 1.49 13.62 -4.51
C ARG A 512 2.42 14.37 -5.46
N GLU A 513 3.11 15.41 -5.00
CA GLU A 513 4.15 16.08 -5.77
C GLU A 513 5.32 15.14 -6.09
N GLU A 514 5.71 14.28 -5.15
CA GLU A 514 6.76 13.28 -5.35
C GLU A 514 6.41 12.27 -6.45
N PHE A 515 5.16 11.79 -6.50
CA PHE A 515 4.71 10.79 -7.47
C PHE A 515 4.13 11.37 -8.78
N ARG A 516 3.95 12.70 -8.89
CA ARG A 516 3.43 13.31 -10.13
C ARG A 516 4.48 13.26 -11.25
N PRO A 517 4.06 13.05 -12.51
CA PRO A 517 4.98 13.13 -13.64
C PRO A 517 5.57 14.55 -13.74
N LYS A 518 6.86 14.70 -13.44
CA LYS A 518 7.62 15.96 -13.52
C LYS A 518 7.87 16.40 -14.98
N LEU A 519 6.81 16.50 -15.79
CA LEU A 519 6.86 16.71 -17.25
C LEU A 519 7.58 18.01 -17.64
N LYS A 520 7.36 19.10 -16.89
CA LYS A 520 8.08 20.36 -17.08
C LYS A 520 9.57 20.18 -16.87
N GLU A 521 9.96 19.64 -15.72
CA GLU A 521 11.37 19.45 -15.35
C GLU A 521 12.07 18.51 -16.32
N ARG A 522 11.41 17.41 -16.71
CA ARG A 522 11.90 16.48 -17.73
C ARG A 522 12.15 17.18 -19.07
N PHE A 523 11.17 17.92 -19.59
CA PHE A 523 11.33 18.63 -20.88
C PHE A 523 12.42 19.70 -20.81
N ASP A 524 12.44 20.50 -19.73
CA ASP A 524 13.44 21.55 -19.51
C ASP A 524 14.84 20.96 -19.38
N ALA A 525 15.03 19.87 -18.65
CA ALA A 525 16.32 19.20 -18.48
C ALA A 525 16.87 18.70 -19.82
N TRP A 526 16.06 18.00 -20.62
CA TRP A 526 16.46 17.56 -21.96
C TRP A 526 16.72 18.74 -22.91
N HIS A 527 15.92 19.80 -22.84
CA HIS A 527 16.11 21.00 -23.64
C HIS A 527 17.39 21.75 -23.25
N GLN A 528 17.68 21.90 -21.96
CA GLN A 528 18.92 22.51 -21.46
C GLN A 528 20.14 21.69 -21.88
N LEU A 529 20.10 20.37 -21.72
CA LEU A 529 21.16 19.48 -22.19
C LEU A 529 21.36 19.65 -23.71
N SER A 530 20.29 19.74 -24.51
CA SER A 530 20.39 20.01 -25.95
C SER A 530 21.05 21.36 -26.29
N MET A 531 20.93 22.36 -25.41
CA MET A 531 21.55 23.68 -25.58
C MET A 531 23.03 23.71 -25.20
N SER A 532 23.51 22.76 -24.39
CA SER A 532 24.93 22.58 -24.13
C SER A 532 25.74 22.15 -25.37
N PHE A 533 25.07 21.58 -26.39
CA PHE A 533 25.73 21.20 -27.65
C PHE A 533 26.10 22.41 -28.50
N LYS A 534 27.13 22.21 -29.33
CA LYS A 534 27.49 23.16 -30.40
C LYS A 534 26.25 23.51 -31.24
N THR A 535 26.04 24.81 -31.45
CA THR A 535 24.86 25.40 -32.12
C THR A 535 24.53 24.78 -33.49
N SER A 536 25.54 24.25 -34.20
CA SER A 536 25.39 23.58 -35.49
C SER A 536 24.58 22.28 -35.43
N LEU A 537 24.61 21.56 -34.30
CA LEU A 537 23.93 20.27 -34.11
C LEU A 537 22.61 20.41 -33.36
N SER A 538 22.53 21.33 -32.39
CA SER A 538 21.32 21.54 -31.59
C SER A 538 20.19 22.25 -32.36
N THR A 539 20.53 23.21 -33.23
CA THR A 539 19.50 23.98 -33.96
C THR A 539 18.63 23.11 -34.89
N PRO A 540 19.20 22.19 -35.72
CA PRO A 540 18.39 21.29 -36.54
C PRO A 540 17.54 20.32 -35.71
N LEU A 541 18.07 19.80 -34.60
CA LEU A 541 17.34 18.92 -33.68
C LEU A 541 16.11 19.63 -33.10
N LEU A 542 16.29 20.80 -32.49
CA LEU A 542 15.17 21.55 -31.92
C LEU A 542 14.15 22.00 -32.96
N THR A 543 14.58 22.23 -34.21
CA THR A 543 13.65 22.54 -35.31
C THR A 543 12.78 21.33 -35.67
N ARG A 544 13.33 20.11 -35.63
CA ARG A 544 12.58 18.87 -35.84
C ARG A 544 11.61 18.59 -34.69
N VAL A 545 12.05 18.73 -33.45
CA VAL A 545 11.18 18.63 -32.25
C VAL A 545 10.05 19.65 -32.32
N TYR A 546 10.34 20.91 -32.67
CA TYR A 546 9.31 21.94 -32.88
C TYR A 546 8.31 21.54 -33.98
N SER A 547 8.79 21.04 -35.12
CA SER A 547 7.91 20.63 -36.22
C SER A 547 6.99 19.49 -35.79
N LYS A 548 7.51 18.52 -35.02
CA LYS A 548 6.73 17.41 -34.49
C LYS A 548 5.74 17.85 -33.42
N ALA A 549 6.14 18.71 -32.49
CA ALA A 549 5.24 19.28 -31.47
C ALA A 549 4.06 20.01 -32.11
N VAL A 550 4.29 20.79 -33.17
CA VAL A 550 3.25 21.52 -33.89
C VAL A 550 2.39 20.63 -34.81
N GLU A 551 2.93 19.50 -35.28
CA GLU A 551 2.18 18.48 -36.00
C GLU A 551 1.20 17.75 -35.06
N LEU A 552 1.66 17.38 -33.87
CA LEU A 552 0.85 16.73 -32.83
C LEU A 552 -0.17 17.68 -32.22
N MET A 553 0.24 18.92 -31.91
CA MET A 553 -0.59 19.94 -31.25
C MET A 553 -0.66 21.23 -32.10
N PRO A 554 -1.55 21.29 -33.10
CA PRO A 554 -1.68 22.45 -33.99
C PRO A 554 -1.97 23.77 -33.28
N PHE A 555 -2.60 23.72 -32.10
CA PHE A 555 -2.93 24.88 -31.28
C PHE A 555 -1.70 25.65 -30.76
N LEU A 556 -0.52 25.02 -30.67
CA LEU A 556 0.74 25.69 -30.31
C LEU A 556 1.15 26.80 -31.29
N ARG A 557 0.53 26.86 -32.47
CA ARG A 557 0.69 27.96 -33.44
C ARG A 557 0.03 29.27 -32.97
N ALA A 558 -0.91 29.22 -32.05
CA ALA A 558 -1.70 30.35 -31.56
C ALA A 558 -1.51 30.52 -30.04
N PRO A 559 -0.60 31.41 -29.59
CA PRO A 559 -0.35 31.59 -28.15
C PRO A 559 -1.61 31.98 -27.37
N ASP A 560 -2.50 32.77 -27.98
CA ASP A 560 -3.76 33.21 -27.40
C ASP A 560 -4.75 32.05 -27.14
N VAL A 561 -4.67 30.98 -27.93
CA VAL A 561 -5.45 29.76 -27.70
C VAL A 561 -4.85 28.95 -26.55
N VAL A 562 -3.52 28.84 -26.50
CA VAL A 562 -2.81 28.17 -25.41
C VAL A 562 -3.05 28.89 -24.08
N ASP A 563 -3.02 30.22 -24.05
CA ASP A 563 -3.29 31.02 -22.85
C ASP A 563 -4.73 30.78 -22.33
N GLN A 564 -5.70 30.61 -23.22
CA GLN A 564 -7.08 30.29 -22.83
C GLN A 564 -7.22 28.85 -22.32
N MET A 565 -6.51 27.89 -22.92
CA MET A 565 -6.44 26.52 -22.42
C MET A 565 -5.79 26.47 -21.03
N ILE A 566 -4.70 27.22 -20.81
CA ILE A 566 -4.03 27.33 -19.50
C ILE A 566 -4.97 27.95 -18.47
N ARG A 567 -5.71 29.02 -18.82
CA ARG A 567 -6.71 29.61 -17.91
C ARG A 567 -7.74 28.58 -17.47
N LYS A 568 -8.28 27.80 -18.41
CA LYS A 568 -9.24 26.72 -18.12
C LYS A 568 -8.64 25.62 -17.26
N LEU A 569 -7.36 25.26 -17.48
CA LEU A 569 -6.65 24.30 -16.65
C LEU A 569 -6.31 24.85 -15.25
N SER A 570 -6.01 26.13 -15.13
CA SER A 570 -5.67 26.79 -13.85
C SER A 570 -6.84 26.89 -12.87
N GLU A 571 -8.07 26.73 -13.36
CA GLU A 571 -9.27 26.56 -12.51
C GLU A 571 -9.23 25.23 -11.72
N ARG A 572 -8.31 24.32 -12.04
CA ARG A 572 -8.14 22.99 -11.43
C ARG A 572 -6.76 22.85 -10.77
N PRO A 573 -6.65 22.99 -9.43
CA PRO A 573 -5.36 22.96 -8.73
C PRO A 573 -4.55 21.67 -8.95
N SER A 574 -5.20 20.52 -9.09
CA SER A 574 -4.51 19.23 -9.30
C SER A 574 -3.77 19.14 -10.64
N LYS A 575 -4.19 19.94 -11.64
CA LYS A 575 -3.66 19.95 -13.02
C LYS A 575 -2.55 20.98 -13.23
N ASN A 576 -2.04 21.60 -12.16
CA ASN A 576 -1.00 22.62 -12.24
C ASN A 576 0.27 22.13 -12.97
N HIS A 577 0.64 20.86 -12.78
CA HIS A 577 1.78 20.24 -13.49
C HIS A 577 1.61 20.22 -15.03
N ILE A 578 0.38 20.09 -15.53
CA ILE A 578 0.04 20.15 -16.96
C ILE A 578 0.08 21.60 -17.45
N CYS A 579 -0.42 22.55 -16.66
CA CYS A 579 -0.31 24.00 -16.94
C CYS A 579 1.16 24.39 -17.16
N LEU A 580 2.01 24.04 -16.19
CA LEU A 580 3.44 24.32 -16.21
C LEU A 580 4.14 23.67 -17.41
N ALA A 581 3.80 22.42 -17.75
CA ALA A 581 4.37 21.74 -18.92
C ALA A 581 3.93 22.38 -20.25
N LEU A 582 2.65 22.75 -20.38
CA LEU A 582 2.11 23.42 -21.57
C LEU A 582 2.69 24.83 -21.75
N GLU A 583 2.89 25.57 -20.66
CA GLU A 583 3.57 26.87 -20.66
C GLU A 583 5.01 26.76 -21.15
N THR A 584 5.77 25.80 -20.63
CA THR A 584 7.15 25.51 -21.07
C THR A 584 7.19 25.18 -22.57
N LEU A 585 6.30 24.29 -23.04
CA LEU A 585 6.25 23.89 -24.45
C LEU A 585 5.82 25.04 -25.38
N SER A 586 4.88 25.89 -24.94
CA SER A 586 4.45 27.08 -25.67
C SER A 586 5.58 28.10 -25.80
N SER A 587 6.31 28.33 -24.71
CA SER A 587 7.49 29.20 -24.66
C SER A 587 8.59 28.71 -25.59
N PHE A 588 8.89 27.41 -25.56
CA PHE A 588 9.80 26.75 -26.50
C PHE A 588 9.37 27.00 -27.95
N CYS A 589 8.10 26.72 -28.29
CA CYS A 589 7.56 26.91 -29.64
C CYS A 589 7.59 28.38 -30.09
N LYS A 590 7.40 29.34 -29.18
CA LYS A 590 7.52 30.78 -29.45
C LYS A 590 8.95 31.17 -29.81
N VAL A 591 9.94 30.67 -29.06
CA VAL A 591 11.36 30.89 -29.34
C VAL A 591 11.77 30.29 -30.69
N GLN A 592 11.37 29.05 -30.98
CA GLN A 592 11.68 28.40 -32.25
C GLN A 592 11.03 29.12 -33.45
N ARG A 593 9.77 29.55 -33.33
CA ARG A 593 9.11 30.38 -34.37
C ARG A 593 9.85 31.66 -34.68
N LYS A 594 10.30 32.40 -33.66
CA LYS A 594 11.08 33.64 -33.85
C LYS A 594 12.43 33.35 -34.54
N LYS A 595 13.09 32.25 -34.19
CA LYS A 595 14.34 31.79 -34.84
C LYS A 595 14.12 31.39 -36.30
N ILE A 596 13.02 30.70 -36.62
CA ILE A 596 12.66 30.31 -37.99
C ILE A 596 12.30 31.56 -38.82
N SER A 597 11.41 32.43 -38.33
CA SER A 597 11.02 33.67 -39.02
C SER A 597 12.22 34.56 -39.32
N SER A 598 13.13 34.74 -38.35
CA SER A 598 14.34 35.55 -38.56
C SER A 598 15.32 34.92 -39.55
N LYS A 599 15.38 33.58 -39.66
CA LYS A 599 16.12 32.89 -40.73
C LYS A 599 15.47 33.06 -42.09
N THR A 600 14.14 32.93 -42.19
CA THR A 600 13.39 33.14 -43.44
C THR A 600 13.46 34.59 -43.91
N ASP A 601 13.42 35.57 -43.00
CA ASP A 601 13.60 36.98 -43.32
C ASP A 601 15.04 37.30 -43.73
N LYS A 602 16.04 36.67 -43.10
CA LYS A 602 17.44 36.75 -43.56
C LYS A 602 17.63 36.12 -44.93
N GLN A 603 16.96 35.00 -45.23
CA GLN A 603 16.98 34.34 -46.54
C GLN A 603 16.23 35.14 -47.61
N ARG A 604 15.09 35.76 -47.30
CA ARG A 604 14.38 36.70 -48.19
C ARG A 604 15.25 37.93 -48.46
N ARG A 605 15.88 38.51 -47.45
CA ARG A 605 16.80 39.65 -47.61
C ARG A 605 18.10 39.29 -48.35
N SER A 606 18.60 38.06 -48.24
CA SER A 606 19.74 37.60 -49.05
C SER A 606 19.33 37.24 -50.48
N GLY A 607 18.13 36.70 -50.69
CA GLY A 607 17.53 36.42 -52.00
C GLY A 607 17.20 37.71 -52.77
N GLU A 608 16.68 38.73 -52.10
CA GLU A 608 16.46 40.06 -52.68
C GLU A 608 17.79 40.78 -52.99
N LYS A 609 18.86 40.55 -52.21
CA LYS A 609 20.21 41.02 -52.55
C LYS A 609 20.86 40.25 -53.71
N SER A 610 20.48 39.00 -53.95
CA SER A 610 20.97 38.20 -55.07
C SER A 610 20.13 38.35 -56.35
N ALA A 611 18.89 38.84 -56.24
CA ALA A 611 18.00 39.17 -57.37
C ALA A 611 18.17 40.61 -57.90
N ASN A 612 18.78 41.51 -57.10
CA ASN A 612 19.11 42.88 -57.52
C ASN A 612 20.58 43.10 -57.92
N GLY A 613 21.33 42.02 -58.17
CA GLY A 613 22.67 42.08 -58.74
C GLY A 613 22.68 41.37 -60.08
N ILE A 614 23.05 42.09 -61.14
CA ILE A 614 23.21 41.66 -62.55
C ILE A 614 21.93 41.84 -63.39
N ILE A 615 21.68 43.06 -63.88
CA ILE A 615 21.73 43.39 -65.32
C ILE A 615 22.07 44.89 -65.46
N HIS A 616 23.27 45.20 -65.97
CA HIS A 616 23.51 46.39 -66.79
C HIS A 616 23.72 45.88 -68.23
N PRO A 617 23.24 46.62 -69.24
CA PRO A 617 24.22 47.38 -70.02
C PRO A 617 23.78 48.81 -70.39
N ALA A 618 24.75 49.71 -70.29
CA ALA A 618 25.08 50.96 -71.00
C ALA A 618 24.00 51.94 -71.57
N PRO A 619 24.31 53.26 -71.61
CA PRO A 619 23.37 54.41 -71.72
C PRO A 619 23.30 54.95 -73.19
N PRO A 620 22.79 56.17 -73.53
CA PRO A 620 22.21 57.29 -72.75
C PRO A 620 20.95 57.95 -73.38
N LEU A 621 20.41 58.99 -72.72
CA LEU A 621 20.08 60.34 -73.25
C LEU A 621 18.78 60.95 -72.66
N PHE A 622 18.99 62.09 -71.98
CA PHE A 622 18.14 63.28 -71.80
C PHE A 622 16.62 63.18 -71.56
N GLY A 623 16.18 63.98 -70.57
CA GLY A 623 15.05 64.89 -70.81
C GLY A 623 13.94 64.89 -69.76
N ASN A 624 14.13 65.72 -68.74
CA ASN A 624 13.17 66.70 -68.20
C ASN A 624 11.68 66.34 -67.94
N ASP A 625 11.31 66.72 -66.72
CA ASP A 625 10.19 67.59 -66.38
C ASP A 625 8.80 67.02 -66.06
N THR A 626 8.53 67.09 -64.75
CA THR A 626 7.43 67.80 -64.10
C THR A 626 5.97 67.43 -64.39
N ALA A 627 5.37 66.94 -63.32
CA ALA A 627 4.24 67.56 -62.62
C ALA A 627 2.78 67.23 -63.03
N SER A 628 2.02 67.06 -61.95
CA SER A 628 0.62 67.46 -61.73
C SER A 628 -0.53 66.64 -62.35
N TYR A 629 -1.19 65.88 -61.45
CA TYR A 629 -2.65 65.83 -61.22
C TYR A 629 -3.47 66.97 -61.86
N PRO A 630 -4.77 66.80 -62.23
CA PRO A 630 -5.80 66.34 -61.28
C PRO A 630 -7.12 65.69 -61.82
N PHE A 631 -7.90 65.16 -60.85
CA PHE A 631 -9.38 65.12 -60.69
C PHE A 631 -10.38 64.66 -61.82
N SER A 632 -11.27 63.76 -61.37
CA SER A 632 -12.77 63.80 -61.47
C SER A 632 -13.58 62.96 -62.48
N PHE A 633 -14.43 62.11 -61.88
CA PHE A 633 -15.88 61.87 -62.07
C PHE A 633 -16.49 61.15 -63.31
N ASN A 634 -17.25 60.08 -62.97
CA ASN A 634 -18.55 59.55 -63.47
C ASN A 634 -18.89 59.51 -64.98
N ALA A 635 -19.34 58.35 -65.47
CA ALA A 635 -20.78 57.99 -65.57
C ALA A 635 -21.09 56.82 -66.56
N SER A 636 -22.07 56.00 -66.16
CA SER A 636 -23.20 55.45 -66.97
C SER A 636 -23.06 54.33 -68.01
N GLY A 637 -24.08 53.44 -68.00
CA GLY A 637 -24.65 52.75 -69.18
C GLY A 637 -24.78 51.22 -69.06
N SER A 638 -25.90 50.68 -68.53
CA SER A 638 -27.05 50.07 -69.26
C SER A 638 -26.76 48.68 -69.89
N SER A 639 -27.21 47.54 -69.32
CA SER A 639 -28.55 46.90 -69.39
C SER A 639 -28.80 46.00 -70.62
N SER A 640 -29.21 44.73 -70.41
CA SER A 640 -30.37 44.05 -71.06
C SER A 640 -30.51 42.59 -70.56
N LEU A 641 -31.68 42.26 -69.95
CA LEU A 641 -32.76 41.34 -70.42
C LEU A 641 -32.39 39.84 -70.43
N GLY A 642 -33.18 38.88 -69.90
CA GLY A 642 -34.49 38.89 -69.24
C GLY A 642 -35.14 37.49 -69.28
N THR A 643 -35.88 37.13 -68.21
CA THR A 643 -37.10 36.26 -68.12
C THR A 643 -37.05 34.78 -68.56
N ALA A 644 -37.82 33.81 -68.05
CA ALA A 644 -38.66 33.54 -66.87
C ALA A 644 -39.25 32.10 -67.01
N SER A 645 -39.80 31.55 -65.92
CA SER A 645 -40.86 30.52 -65.83
C SER A 645 -40.51 29.07 -65.42
N ALA A 646 -41.49 28.41 -64.79
CA ALA A 646 -41.44 27.23 -63.93
C ALA A 646 -42.52 26.16 -64.30
N VAL A 647 -42.45 24.97 -63.63
CA VAL A 647 -43.53 23.94 -63.36
C VAL A 647 -43.63 22.73 -64.39
N PRO A 648 -44.05 21.47 -64.02
CA PRO A 648 -43.39 20.16 -64.26
C PRO A 648 -44.18 19.23 -65.26
N PRO A 649 -44.13 17.85 -65.34
CA PRO A 649 -44.50 16.81 -64.33
C PRO A 649 -43.78 15.41 -64.44
N THR A 650 -44.24 14.42 -63.64
CA THR A 650 -43.96 12.95 -63.48
C THR A 650 -44.25 12.04 -64.72
N PRO A 651 -44.28 10.67 -64.67
CA PRO A 651 -43.37 9.57 -64.21
C PRO A 651 -43.23 8.40 -65.25
N PHE A 652 -42.50 7.30 -64.97
CA PHE A 652 -42.69 5.85 -65.35
C PHE A 652 -41.38 5.05 -65.06
N GLY A 653 -41.35 3.99 -64.22
CA GLY A 653 -41.57 2.55 -64.55
C GLY A 653 -40.22 1.86 -64.89
N VAL A 654 -39.75 0.76 -64.29
CA VAL A 654 -40.23 -0.65 -64.39
C VAL A 654 -39.45 -1.57 -63.40
N SER A 655 -40.10 -2.61 -62.86
CA SER A 655 -39.61 -3.72 -61.98
C SER A 655 -39.06 -4.94 -62.79
N PRO A 656 -38.66 -6.12 -62.22
CA PRO A 656 -39.61 -7.09 -61.61
C PRO A 656 -39.08 -8.07 -60.49
N THR A 657 -40.03 -8.45 -59.61
CA THR A 657 -40.38 -9.76 -58.94
C THR A 657 -39.32 -10.81 -58.56
N SER A 658 -39.21 -11.33 -57.32
CA SER A 658 -40.10 -12.13 -56.42
C SER A 658 -40.04 -13.66 -56.59
N ALA A 659 -40.00 -14.38 -55.45
CA ALA A 659 -40.63 -15.69 -55.23
C ALA A 659 -40.68 -16.03 -53.73
N ALA A 660 -41.75 -16.70 -53.32
CA ALA A 660 -42.19 -16.99 -51.95
C ALA A 660 -42.35 -18.51 -51.71
N SER A 661 -42.57 -18.93 -50.46
CA SER A 661 -43.46 -20.02 -49.97
C SER A 661 -42.87 -20.66 -48.68
N THR A 662 -43.56 -21.36 -47.77
CA THR A 662 -44.96 -21.54 -47.29
C THR A 662 -44.83 -22.57 -46.16
N PHE A 663 -45.57 -22.46 -45.05
CA PHE A 663 -46.44 -23.52 -44.46
C PHE A 663 -46.96 -23.17 -43.06
N SER A 664 -48.24 -23.49 -42.86
CA SER A 664 -49.03 -23.40 -41.62
C SER A 664 -49.93 -24.65 -41.55
N LYS A 665 -50.35 -25.04 -40.33
CA LYS A 665 -51.40 -26.02 -39.87
C LYS A 665 -50.81 -27.13 -38.97
N MET A 666 -51.40 -27.61 -37.86
CA MET A 666 -52.76 -27.82 -37.30
C MET A 666 -52.67 -27.71 -35.75
N ARG A 667 -53.63 -27.25 -34.93
CA ARG A 667 -55.05 -27.61 -34.61
C ARG A 667 -55.24 -28.69 -33.51
N ASN A 668 -56.04 -28.29 -32.50
CA ASN A 668 -56.53 -28.89 -31.24
C ASN A 668 -56.95 -30.39 -31.14
N LEU A 669 -57.19 -30.79 -29.86
CA LEU A 669 -57.81 -31.97 -29.22
C LEU A 669 -56.76 -32.95 -28.65
N THR A 670 -56.80 -33.39 -27.38
CA THR A 670 -57.92 -34.06 -26.69
C THR A 670 -57.75 -34.05 -25.15
N LEU A 671 -58.87 -33.89 -24.44
CA LEU A 671 -59.09 -34.23 -23.03
C LEU A 671 -59.25 -35.78 -22.90
N LEU A 672 -58.74 -36.42 -21.83
CA LEU A 672 -59.42 -37.46 -21.02
C LEU A 672 -58.43 -38.19 -20.08
N SER A 673 -58.76 -38.17 -18.76
CA SER A 673 -58.84 -39.31 -17.80
C SER A 673 -57.60 -40.22 -17.62
N ALA A 674 -57.21 -40.77 -16.46
CA ALA A 674 -57.78 -40.88 -15.12
C ALA A 674 -56.73 -41.56 -14.20
N THR A 675 -56.74 -41.21 -12.91
CA THR A 675 -56.52 -42.07 -11.72
C THR A 675 -55.62 -43.31 -11.80
N THR A 676 -54.53 -43.33 -11.01
CA THR A 676 -54.22 -44.37 -9.98
C THR A 676 -53.06 -43.84 -9.10
N LEU A 677 -53.34 -43.35 -7.90
CA LEU A 677 -53.29 -44.04 -6.59
C LEU A 677 -51.85 -44.41 -6.15
N PHE A 678 -51.33 -43.73 -5.12
CA PHE A 678 -50.72 -44.38 -3.96
C PHE A 678 -50.74 -43.43 -2.75
N ILE A 679 -51.54 -43.83 -1.76
CA ILE A 679 -51.53 -43.32 -0.39
C ILE A 679 -50.29 -43.91 0.29
N LEU A 680 -49.38 -43.06 0.75
CA LEU A 680 -48.39 -43.39 1.79
C LEU A 680 -47.66 -42.12 2.24
N SER A 681 -48.20 -41.44 3.25
CA SER A 681 -47.39 -40.70 4.23
C SER A 681 -48.27 -40.16 5.37
N ASP A 682 -48.87 -41.08 6.13
CA ASP A 682 -49.03 -40.83 7.58
C ASP A 682 -47.91 -41.61 8.25
N LEU A 683 -46.93 -40.86 8.77
CA LEU A 683 -45.93 -41.17 9.81
C LEU A 683 -44.70 -40.29 9.59
N LEU A 684 -44.89 -38.98 9.69
CA LEU A 684 -43.85 -38.10 10.22
C LEU A 684 -44.46 -37.44 11.47
N PRO A 685 -43.75 -37.43 12.60
CA PRO A 685 -44.25 -36.73 13.78
C PRO A 685 -44.34 -35.26 13.38
N THR A 686 -45.56 -34.73 13.32
CA THR A 686 -45.80 -33.29 13.41
C THR A 686 -45.22 -32.87 14.75
N VAL A 687 -43.96 -32.39 14.72
CA VAL A 687 -43.41 -31.64 15.84
C VAL A 687 -44.32 -30.42 15.93
N SER A 688 -45.21 -30.46 16.91
CA SER A 688 -45.93 -29.31 17.40
C SER A 688 -44.89 -28.30 17.88
N SER A 689 -44.33 -27.51 16.96
CA SER A 689 -43.47 -26.39 17.31
C SER A 689 -44.38 -25.35 17.95
N THR A 690 -44.30 -25.25 19.28
CA THR A 690 -44.74 -24.04 19.97
C THR A 690 -44.19 -22.83 19.20
N PRO A 691 -45.03 -21.84 18.84
CA PRO A 691 -44.57 -20.66 18.13
C PRO A 691 -43.44 -20.00 18.92
N PHE A 692 -42.40 -19.54 18.22
CA PHE A 692 -41.24 -18.92 18.85
C PHE A 692 -41.69 -17.67 19.60
N ASN A 693 -41.35 -17.61 20.89
CA ASN A 693 -41.65 -16.46 21.73
C ASN A 693 -40.35 -15.84 22.24
N PRO A 694 -39.92 -14.68 21.72
CA PRO A 694 -38.67 -14.04 22.12
C PRO A 694 -38.64 -13.65 23.61
N ARG A 695 -39.79 -13.51 24.26
CA ARG A 695 -39.88 -13.13 25.68
C ARG A 695 -39.52 -14.27 26.65
N GLU A 696 -39.48 -15.50 26.17
CA GLU A 696 -39.14 -16.67 26.99
C GLU A 696 -37.62 -16.84 27.14
N TYR A 697 -36.82 -16.12 26.35
CA TYR A 697 -35.37 -16.19 26.40
C TYR A 697 -34.79 -15.16 27.36
N THR A 698 -33.98 -15.63 28.31
CA THR A 698 -33.25 -14.75 29.23
C THR A 698 -32.14 -14.01 28.48
N GLN A 699 -32.16 -12.68 28.56
CA GLN A 699 -31.08 -11.83 28.02
C GLN A 699 -30.06 -11.51 29.11
N HIS A 700 -28.79 -11.66 28.77
CA HIS A 700 -27.65 -11.24 29.55
C HIS A 700 -27.23 -9.82 29.18
N THR A 701 -26.43 -9.18 30.03
CA THR A 701 -25.87 -7.84 29.79
C THR A 701 -24.37 -7.87 29.97
N ALA A 702 -23.65 -7.62 28.88
CA ALA A 702 -22.23 -7.31 28.92
C ALA A 702 -22.05 -5.80 29.08
N THR A 703 -21.24 -5.38 30.04
CA THR A 703 -20.82 -3.98 30.18
C THR A 703 -19.51 -3.81 29.43
N CYS A 704 -19.56 -3.10 28.31
CA CYS A 704 -18.45 -2.94 27.37
C CYS A 704 -17.95 -1.50 27.34
N LYS A 705 -16.64 -1.33 27.22
CA LYS A 705 -16.04 -0.01 27.01
C LYS A 705 -16.20 0.39 25.55
N ALA A 706 -16.73 1.58 25.30
CA ALA A 706 -16.88 2.13 23.96
C ALA A 706 -16.43 3.59 23.92
N THR A 707 -15.95 4.03 22.76
CA THR A 707 -15.55 5.42 22.55
C THR A 707 -16.74 6.24 22.06
N LYS A 708 -17.10 7.27 22.81
CA LYS A 708 -17.99 8.34 22.37
C LYS A 708 -17.13 9.42 21.73
N ARG A 709 -17.21 9.59 20.42
CA ARG A 709 -16.27 10.48 19.67
C ARG A 709 -16.69 11.95 19.65
N ALA A 710 -17.99 12.26 19.76
CA ALA A 710 -18.52 13.62 19.77
C ALA A 710 -19.44 13.87 20.98
N PRO A 711 -19.42 15.07 21.60
CA PRO A 711 -18.60 16.27 21.29
C PRO A 711 -17.19 16.26 21.91
N THR A 712 -16.91 15.36 22.84
CA THR A 712 -15.61 15.16 23.49
C THR A 712 -15.27 13.67 23.41
N LYS A 713 -14.05 13.32 22.98
CA LYS A 713 -13.62 11.91 22.87
C LYS A 713 -13.47 11.30 24.27
N GLU A 714 -14.48 10.55 24.70
CA GLU A 714 -14.51 9.92 26.03
C GLU A 714 -14.76 8.41 25.94
N THR A 715 -14.19 7.66 26.88
CA THR A 715 -14.51 6.22 27.02
C THR A 715 -15.69 6.08 27.97
N VAL A 716 -16.77 5.49 27.49
CA VAL A 716 -18.01 5.26 28.24
C VAL A 716 -18.31 3.78 28.36
N ASP A 717 -19.07 3.40 29.37
CA ASP A 717 -19.64 2.06 29.49
C ASP A 717 -20.96 1.99 28.71
N ILE A 718 -21.06 1.00 27.82
CA ILE A 718 -22.30 0.63 27.14
C ILE A 718 -22.75 -0.75 27.61
N ALA A 719 -24.06 -0.91 27.80
CA ALA A 719 -24.69 -2.18 28.12
C ALA A 719 -25.15 -2.85 26.82
N LEU A 720 -24.57 -4.00 26.50
CA LEU A 720 -24.93 -4.81 25.33
C LEU A 720 -25.72 -6.05 25.76
N ARG A 721 -26.86 -6.27 25.12
CA ARG A 721 -27.76 -7.40 25.41
C ARG A 721 -27.50 -8.54 24.45
N TYR A 722 -27.48 -9.75 24.99
CA TYR A 722 -27.39 -10.96 24.17
C TYR A 722 -28.13 -12.12 24.83
N VAL A 723 -28.57 -13.07 24.01
CA VAL A 723 -29.11 -14.35 24.47
C VAL A 723 -27.99 -15.39 24.44
N ASP A 724 -27.91 -16.18 25.51
CA ASP A 724 -26.94 -17.26 25.67
C ASP A 724 -27.68 -18.60 25.72
N VAL A 725 -27.49 -19.44 24.71
CA VAL A 725 -28.17 -20.74 24.59
C VAL A 725 -27.13 -21.86 24.60
N ASN A 726 -27.30 -22.81 25.50
CA ASN A 726 -26.44 -23.98 25.64
C ASN A 726 -24.93 -23.66 25.87
N PRO A 727 -24.58 -22.92 26.94
CA PRO A 727 -23.20 -22.55 27.27
C PRO A 727 -22.29 -23.72 27.65
N ARG A 728 -22.79 -24.96 27.62
CA ARG A 728 -22.02 -26.18 27.90
C ARG A 728 -21.54 -26.89 26.64
N ALA A 729 -22.02 -26.50 25.47
CA ALA A 729 -21.51 -27.04 24.21
C ALA A 729 -20.08 -26.56 23.95
N LYS A 730 -19.31 -27.36 23.22
CA LYS A 730 -17.86 -27.11 23.01
C LYS A 730 -17.57 -26.06 21.95
N GLU A 731 -18.45 -25.94 20.96
CA GLU A 731 -18.28 -25.04 19.82
C GLU A 731 -19.33 -23.95 19.88
N THR A 732 -18.88 -22.72 19.67
CA THR A 732 -19.75 -21.54 19.74
C THR A 732 -20.06 -21.00 18.34
N ILE A 733 -21.34 -20.66 18.11
CA ILE A 733 -21.79 -19.88 16.97
C ILE A 733 -22.29 -18.54 17.50
N LEU A 734 -21.66 -17.45 17.05
CA LEU A 734 -22.10 -16.08 17.29
C LEU A 734 -23.02 -15.66 16.14
N MET A 735 -24.29 -15.36 16.43
CA MET A 735 -25.30 -15.02 15.43
C MET A 735 -25.61 -13.51 15.41
N VAL A 736 -25.18 -12.81 14.37
CA VAL A 736 -25.11 -11.35 14.28
C VAL A 736 -26.13 -10.82 13.27
N HIS A 737 -27.13 -10.08 13.74
CA HIS A 737 -28.18 -9.54 12.87
C HIS A 737 -27.74 -8.28 12.09
N GLY A 738 -28.51 -7.91 11.05
CA GLY A 738 -28.33 -6.66 10.28
C GLY A 738 -29.42 -5.61 10.56
N TRP A 739 -29.84 -4.86 9.54
CA TRP A 739 -30.81 -3.76 9.68
C TRP A 739 -32.06 -3.93 8.77
N PRO A 740 -33.27 -3.59 9.25
CA PRO A 740 -33.69 -3.38 10.63
C PRO A 740 -34.04 -4.74 11.26
N SER A 741 -33.18 -5.24 12.14
CA SER A 741 -33.30 -6.56 12.74
C SER A 741 -32.99 -6.55 14.24
N LEU A 742 -33.24 -7.69 14.89
CA LEU A 742 -32.92 -7.98 16.29
C LEU A 742 -32.39 -9.41 16.40
N TRP A 743 -31.80 -9.76 17.55
CA TRP A 743 -31.36 -11.13 17.86
C TRP A 743 -32.41 -12.20 17.53
N SER A 744 -33.69 -11.89 17.71
CA SER A 744 -34.82 -12.81 17.52
C SER A 744 -35.09 -13.19 16.05
N THR A 745 -34.51 -12.48 15.06
CA THR A 745 -34.57 -12.93 13.66
C THR A 745 -33.87 -14.26 13.42
N TRP A 746 -32.96 -14.65 14.31
CA TRP A 746 -32.34 -15.96 14.30
C TRP A 746 -33.23 -17.05 14.91
N SER A 747 -34.52 -16.82 15.13
CA SER A 747 -35.44 -17.76 15.80
C SER A 747 -35.33 -19.19 15.27
N ASN A 748 -35.39 -19.35 13.94
CA ASN A 748 -35.29 -20.64 13.26
C ASN A 748 -33.90 -21.28 13.44
N GLN A 749 -32.82 -20.50 13.35
CA GLN A 749 -31.46 -20.98 13.53
C GLN A 749 -31.17 -21.34 14.99
N ILE A 750 -31.72 -20.58 15.95
CA ILE A 750 -31.66 -20.91 17.38
C ILE A 750 -32.35 -22.25 17.61
N GLN A 751 -33.56 -22.48 17.08
CA GLN A 751 -34.25 -23.77 17.24
C GLN A 751 -33.44 -24.94 16.66
N GLU A 752 -32.81 -24.73 15.51
CA GLU A 752 -32.02 -25.73 14.80
C GLU A 752 -30.73 -26.12 15.55
N PHE A 753 -29.97 -25.13 16.03
CA PHE A 753 -28.60 -25.35 16.52
C PHE A 753 -28.48 -25.43 18.05
N LYS A 754 -29.51 -25.06 18.82
CA LYS A 754 -29.46 -24.95 20.29
C LYS A 754 -29.00 -26.21 21.04
N ASN A 755 -29.20 -27.40 20.48
CA ASN A 755 -28.86 -28.65 21.15
C ASN A 755 -27.40 -29.06 20.93
N ASP A 756 -26.80 -28.61 19.81
CA ASP A 756 -25.50 -29.08 19.34
C ASP A 756 -24.38 -28.06 19.60
N TYR A 757 -24.72 -26.77 19.60
CA TYR A 757 -23.78 -25.65 19.67
C TYR A 757 -24.11 -24.71 20.83
N HIS A 758 -23.10 -23.99 21.29
CA HIS A 758 -23.27 -22.84 22.17
C HIS A 758 -23.63 -21.65 21.29
N LEU A 759 -24.80 -21.04 21.50
CA LEU A 759 -25.25 -19.92 20.69
C LEU A 759 -25.17 -18.64 21.50
N VAL A 760 -24.44 -17.66 20.97
CA VAL A 760 -24.39 -16.30 21.50
C VAL A 760 -25.08 -15.42 20.46
N VAL A 761 -26.19 -14.78 20.84
CA VAL A 761 -27.03 -14.03 19.89
C VAL A 761 -27.25 -12.60 20.42
N PRO A 762 -26.37 -11.65 20.04
CA PRO A 762 -26.46 -10.27 20.51
C PRO A 762 -27.53 -9.44 19.80
N ASN A 763 -28.03 -8.42 20.49
CA ASN A 763 -28.49 -7.19 19.86
C ASN A 763 -27.30 -6.25 19.72
N LEU A 764 -27.04 -5.75 18.51
CA LEU A 764 -25.97 -4.79 18.25
C LEU A 764 -26.20 -3.47 19.00
N ARG A 765 -25.15 -2.69 19.24
CA ARG A 765 -25.26 -1.37 19.89
C ARG A 765 -26.34 -0.52 19.22
N GLY A 766 -27.16 0.16 20.02
CA GLY A 766 -28.26 0.98 19.53
C GLY A 766 -29.52 0.21 19.10
N PHE A 767 -29.55 -1.13 19.20
CA PHE A 767 -30.73 -1.95 18.93
C PHE A 767 -31.37 -2.47 20.21
N GLY A 768 -32.71 -2.39 20.29
CA GLY A 768 -33.48 -2.90 21.42
C GLY A 768 -33.00 -2.35 22.75
N ASN A 769 -32.56 -3.22 23.65
CA ASN A 769 -32.02 -2.84 24.97
C ASN A 769 -30.48 -2.70 25.02
N SER A 770 -29.78 -2.78 23.88
CA SER A 770 -28.34 -2.51 23.78
C SER A 770 -28.10 -1.01 23.60
N THR A 771 -27.38 -0.38 24.52
CA THR A 771 -27.16 1.09 24.51
C THR A 771 -26.16 1.51 23.43
N HIS A 772 -26.25 2.77 22.98
CA HIS A 772 -25.30 3.37 22.04
C HIS A 772 -24.41 4.40 22.76
N PRO A 773 -23.08 4.45 22.50
CA PRO A 773 -22.15 5.30 23.25
C PRO A 773 -22.29 6.80 22.98
N GLY A 774 -22.87 7.21 21.86
CA GLY A 774 -22.86 8.61 21.46
C GLY A 774 -23.65 8.93 20.21
N ASP A 775 -23.09 9.78 19.36
CA ASP A 775 -23.65 10.13 18.07
C ASP A 775 -23.50 8.96 17.07
N PRO A 776 -24.59 8.45 16.47
CA PRO A 776 -24.54 7.37 15.50
C PRO A 776 -23.72 7.69 14.26
N ARG A 777 -23.42 8.97 13.95
CA ARG A 777 -22.49 9.31 12.86
C ARG A 777 -21.05 8.89 13.13
N SER A 778 -20.62 9.00 14.38
CA SER A 778 -19.19 8.90 14.73
C SER A 778 -18.87 7.74 15.65
N SER A 779 -19.85 7.08 16.25
CA SER A 779 -19.63 6.09 17.31
C SER A 779 -20.18 4.69 16.98
N GLY A 780 -20.09 4.29 15.70
CA GLY A 780 -20.57 3.00 15.19
C GLY A 780 -19.79 2.47 13.99
N THR A 781 -18.46 2.63 13.95
CA THR A 781 -17.62 2.04 12.89
C THR A 781 -17.64 0.50 12.97
N MET A 782 -17.27 -0.19 11.88
CA MET A 782 -17.13 -1.66 11.92
C MET A 782 -16.14 -2.12 12.99
N GLY A 783 -15.05 -1.38 13.19
CA GLY A 783 -14.08 -1.70 14.25
C GLY A 783 -14.68 -1.59 15.65
N ASP A 784 -15.56 -0.61 15.89
CA ASP A 784 -16.25 -0.50 17.17
C ASP A 784 -17.20 -1.68 17.41
N LEU A 785 -17.93 -2.08 16.37
CA LEU A 785 -18.86 -3.21 16.42
C LEU A 785 -18.13 -4.55 16.61
N VAL A 786 -16.95 -4.74 15.99
CA VAL A 786 -16.11 -5.91 16.26
C VAL A 786 -15.67 -5.93 17.72
N GLY A 787 -15.30 -4.78 18.29
CA GLY A 787 -14.97 -4.65 19.71
C GLY A 787 -16.11 -5.06 20.64
N ASP A 788 -17.35 -4.72 20.28
CA ASP A 788 -18.55 -5.15 21.01
C ASP A 788 -18.72 -6.67 21.00
N LEU A 789 -18.58 -7.30 19.82
CA LEU A 789 -18.71 -8.75 19.69
C LEU A 789 -17.66 -9.46 20.56
N VAL A 790 -16.42 -8.98 20.54
CA VAL A 790 -15.35 -9.51 21.40
C VAL A 790 -15.70 -9.36 22.87
N CYS A 791 -16.16 -8.19 23.32
CA CYS A 791 -16.56 -7.97 24.70
C CYS A 791 -17.71 -8.90 25.14
N ILE A 792 -18.69 -9.14 24.27
CA ILE A 792 -19.79 -10.08 24.55
C ILE A 792 -19.27 -11.51 24.68
N LEU A 793 -18.37 -11.94 23.79
CA LEU A 793 -17.76 -13.26 23.86
C LEU A 793 -16.91 -13.45 25.13
N GLU A 794 -16.12 -12.44 25.52
CA GLU A 794 -15.39 -12.43 26.79
C GLU A 794 -16.33 -12.55 27.99
N HIS A 795 -17.43 -11.79 28.01
CA HIS A 795 -18.45 -11.88 29.05
C HIS A 795 -19.13 -13.25 29.09
N ALA A 796 -19.34 -13.89 27.92
CA ALA A 796 -19.88 -15.24 27.80
C ALA A 796 -18.82 -16.34 28.06
N ASN A 797 -17.58 -15.98 28.40
CA ASN A 797 -16.44 -16.89 28.60
C ASN A 797 -16.13 -17.76 27.37
N VAL A 798 -16.30 -17.19 26.18
CA VAL A 798 -16.02 -17.81 24.88
C VAL A 798 -14.71 -17.27 24.33
N HIS A 799 -13.82 -18.20 23.97
CA HIS A 799 -12.47 -17.86 23.51
C HIS A 799 -12.35 -17.91 21.98
N SER A 800 -13.21 -18.68 21.31
CA SER A 800 -13.30 -18.73 19.86
C SER A 800 -14.73 -19.04 19.41
N ALA A 801 -15.12 -18.53 18.25
CA ALA A 801 -16.47 -18.67 17.72
C ALA A 801 -16.52 -18.68 16.18
N ILE A 802 -17.53 -19.35 15.64
CA ILE A 802 -17.95 -19.21 14.24
C ILE A 802 -18.89 -18.00 14.18
N CYS A 803 -18.60 -17.01 13.35
CA CYS A 803 -19.43 -15.81 13.22
C CYS A 803 -20.43 -15.98 12.06
N MET A 804 -21.72 -16.01 12.38
CA MET A 804 -22.81 -16.10 11.41
C MET A 804 -23.57 -14.79 11.35
N GLY A 805 -23.53 -14.12 10.21
CA GLY A 805 -24.13 -12.81 9.99
C GLY A 805 -25.24 -12.81 8.95
N HIS A 806 -26.15 -11.83 9.05
CA HIS A 806 -27.13 -11.48 8.01
C HIS A 806 -27.09 -9.97 7.72
N ASP A 807 -27.22 -9.58 6.45
CA ASP A 807 -27.19 -8.17 6.01
C ASP A 807 -25.90 -7.46 6.51
N TRP A 808 -25.97 -6.33 7.22
CA TRP A 808 -24.80 -5.68 7.82
C TRP A 808 -24.09 -6.55 8.83
N GLY A 809 -24.79 -7.49 9.46
CA GLY A 809 -24.20 -8.52 10.31
C GLY A 809 -23.23 -9.43 9.56
N SER A 810 -23.47 -9.68 8.27
CA SER A 810 -22.55 -10.45 7.40
C SER A 810 -21.24 -9.70 7.20
N GLN A 811 -21.30 -8.42 6.79
CA GLN A 811 -20.10 -7.59 6.67
C GLN A 811 -19.35 -7.50 8.00
N LEU A 812 -20.07 -7.32 9.12
CA LEU A 812 -19.48 -7.29 10.45
C LEU A 812 -18.78 -8.61 10.81
N CYS A 813 -19.36 -9.77 10.49
CA CYS A 813 -18.69 -11.05 10.72
C CYS A 813 -17.44 -11.25 9.86
N TYR A 814 -17.44 -10.77 8.61
CA TYR A 814 -16.23 -10.77 7.79
C TYR A 814 -15.14 -9.87 8.38
N ASP A 815 -15.47 -8.65 8.78
CA ASP A 815 -14.52 -7.75 9.44
C ASP A 815 -14.04 -8.29 10.80
N ALA A 816 -14.90 -8.98 11.54
CA ALA A 816 -14.52 -9.65 12.78
C ALA A 816 -13.45 -10.72 12.54
N ALA A 817 -13.62 -11.58 11.52
CA ALA A 817 -12.63 -12.58 11.16
C ALA A 817 -11.32 -11.98 10.64
N ARG A 818 -11.39 -10.89 9.88
CA ARG A 818 -10.20 -10.17 9.40
C ARG A 818 -9.42 -9.53 10.55
N MET A 819 -10.12 -8.87 11.47
CA MET A 819 -9.50 -8.08 12.55
C MET A 819 -9.07 -8.95 13.74
N ARG A 820 -9.78 -10.05 14.01
CA ARG A 820 -9.55 -10.94 15.15
C ARG A 820 -9.55 -12.41 14.72
N PRO A 821 -8.59 -12.81 13.86
CA PRO A 821 -8.49 -14.18 13.40
C PRO A 821 -8.17 -15.18 14.52
N ASP A 822 -7.67 -14.68 15.64
CA ASP A 822 -7.42 -15.43 16.87
C ASP A 822 -8.72 -15.86 17.60
N ILE A 823 -9.83 -15.15 17.40
CA ILE A 823 -11.14 -15.46 18.02
C ILE A 823 -12.09 -16.10 16.99
N PHE A 824 -12.20 -15.51 15.80
CA PHE A 824 -13.20 -15.93 14.83
C PHE A 824 -12.62 -16.95 13.86
N THR A 825 -13.01 -18.21 14.04
CA THR A 825 -12.39 -19.37 13.39
C THR A 825 -13.04 -19.73 12.05
N ALA A 826 -14.28 -19.28 11.82
CA ALA A 826 -14.98 -19.43 10.54
C ALA A 826 -16.09 -18.37 10.40
N VAL A 827 -16.50 -18.09 9.17
CA VAL A 827 -17.53 -17.06 8.87
C VAL A 827 -18.67 -17.62 8.05
N ILE A 828 -19.90 -17.23 8.36
CA ILE A 828 -21.09 -17.50 7.55
C ILE A 828 -21.77 -16.16 7.27
N GLY A 829 -21.76 -15.70 6.03
CA GLY A 829 -22.45 -14.48 5.60
C GLY A 829 -23.73 -14.81 4.82
N ALA A 830 -24.87 -14.33 5.29
CA ALA A 830 -26.12 -14.36 4.53
C ALA A 830 -26.33 -13.02 3.82
N VAL A 831 -26.65 -13.06 2.53
CA VAL A 831 -27.03 -11.92 1.69
C VAL A 831 -25.86 -11.02 1.27
N VAL A 832 -25.24 -10.30 2.19
CA VAL A 832 -24.19 -9.32 1.84
C VAL A 832 -22.84 -10.02 1.71
N PRO A 833 -22.14 -9.91 0.55
CA PRO A 833 -20.78 -10.44 0.37
C PRO A 833 -19.76 -9.64 1.20
N TYR A 834 -18.55 -10.18 1.35
CA TYR A 834 -17.46 -9.38 1.90
C TYR A 834 -17.16 -8.18 0.98
N ILE A 835 -17.23 -6.98 1.56
CA ILE A 835 -16.89 -5.71 0.94
C ILE A 835 -15.46 -5.34 1.39
N PRO A 836 -14.43 -5.58 0.56
CA PRO A 836 -13.05 -5.28 0.92
C PRO A 836 -12.81 -3.77 0.88
N ALA A 837 -12.07 -3.28 1.87
CA ALA A 837 -11.56 -1.90 1.88
C ALA A 837 -10.18 -1.82 1.23
N ALA A 838 -9.94 -2.51 0.11
CA ALA A 838 -8.63 -2.52 -0.56
C ALA A 838 -8.43 -1.38 -1.58
N GLY A 839 -9.53 -0.74 -2.01
CA GLY A 839 -9.53 0.37 -2.97
C GLY A 839 -9.89 1.71 -2.31
N PRO A 840 -9.89 2.83 -3.07
CA PRO A 840 -10.21 4.16 -2.55
C PRO A 840 -11.60 4.21 -1.93
N PHE A 841 -11.80 5.09 -0.93
CA PHE A 841 -13.12 5.29 -0.33
C PHE A 841 -14.08 5.87 -1.36
N VAL A 842 -15.23 5.20 -1.56
CA VAL A 842 -16.26 5.63 -2.52
C VAL A 842 -17.45 6.18 -1.75
N PRO A 843 -17.71 7.50 -1.82
CA PRO A 843 -18.92 8.09 -1.24
C PRO A 843 -20.19 7.50 -1.85
N LEU A 844 -21.19 7.23 -1.00
CA LEU A 844 -22.44 6.58 -1.39
C LEU A 844 -23.18 7.32 -2.52
N LYS A 845 -23.12 8.65 -2.56
CA LYS A 845 -23.72 9.50 -3.60
C LYS A 845 -23.27 9.13 -5.03
N HIS A 846 -22.13 8.47 -5.19
CA HIS A 846 -21.64 7.99 -6.48
C HIS A 846 -22.10 6.57 -6.78
N LEU A 847 -22.25 5.73 -5.75
CA LEU A 847 -22.76 4.36 -5.88
C LEU A 847 -24.22 4.35 -6.34
N VAL A 848 -25.03 5.28 -5.85
CA VAL A 848 -26.48 5.34 -6.19
C VAL A 848 -26.74 5.67 -7.66
N THR A 849 -25.77 6.26 -8.38
CA THR A 849 -25.88 6.47 -9.83
C THR A 849 -25.86 5.14 -10.60
N ALA A 850 -25.12 4.15 -10.10
CA ALA A 850 -25.00 2.83 -10.70
C ALA A 850 -26.00 1.82 -10.12
N LEU A 851 -26.29 1.95 -8.83
CA LEU A 851 -27.16 1.08 -8.05
C LEU A 851 -28.27 1.93 -7.42
N PRO A 852 -29.29 2.32 -8.19
CA PRO A 852 -30.33 3.27 -7.73
C PRO A 852 -31.12 2.77 -6.53
N LYS A 853 -31.15 1.46 -6.29
CA LYS A 853 -31.78 0.85 -5.12
C LYS A 853 -31.00 1.04 -3.82
N LEU A 854 -29.82 1.65 -3.86
CA LEU A 854 -29.09 2.09 -2.65
C LEU A 854 -29.45 3.52 -2.24
N THR A 855 -30.35 4.20 -2.96
CA THR A 855 -30.69 5.61 -2.71
C THR A 855 -31.28 5.82 -1.31
N TYR A 856 -32.02 4.85 -0.77
CA TYR A 856 -32.50 4.92 0.62
C TYR A 856 -31.37 5.10 1.65
N GLN A 857 -30.18 4.54 1.39
CA GLN A 857 -29.03 4.72 2.28
C GLN A 857 -28.58 6.19 2.28
N LEU A 858 -28.70 6.89 1.14
CA LEU A 858 -28.38 8.30 1.03
C LEU A 858 -29.40 9.15 1.77
N TYR A 859 -30.67 8.75 1.80
CA TYR A 859 -31.69 9.38 2.63
C TYR A 859 -31.35 9.24 4.13
N PHE A 860 -30.97 8.04 4.58
CA PHE A 860 -30.56 7.80 5.97
C PHE A 860 -29.31 8.59 6.39
N ASP A 861 -28.35 8.74 5.48
CA ASP A 861 -27.14 9.54 5.73
C ASP A 861 -27.42 11.05 5.58
N SER A 862 -27.85 11.56 4.44
CA SER A 862 -27.95 13.01 4.21
C SER A 862 -29.09 13.71 4.97
N LYS A 863 -30.15 12.97 5.32
CA LYS A 863 -31.38 13.47 5.92
C LYS A 863 -31.76 12.69 7.18
N THR A 864 -30.76 12.38 8.01
CA THR A 864 -30.90 11.49 9.16
C THR A 864 -32.08 11.83 10.06
N ASP A 865 -32.25 13.09 10.49
CA ASP A 865 -33.32 13.44 11.43
C ASP A 865 -34.72 13.34 10.80
N GLU A 866 -34.83 13.62 9.50
CA GLU A 866 -36.08 13.47 8.74
C GLU A 866 -36.43 11.99 8.55
N ALA A 867 -35.43 11.17 8.21
CA ALA A 867 -35.57 9.73 8.12
C ALA A 867 -36.00 9.13 9.47
N VAL A 868 -35.34 9.52 10.56
CA VAL A 868 -35.72 9.07 11.91
C VAL A 868 -37.15 9.46 12.24
N ALA A 869 -37.55 10.71 11.96
CA ALA A 869 -38.91 11.16 12.19
C ALA A 869 -39.94 10.36 11.37
N GLU A 870 -39.64 10.03 10.11
CA GLU A 870 -40.49 9.18 9.27
C GLU A 870 -40.59 7.75 9.83
N LEU A 871 -39.45 7.13 10.17
CA LEU A 871 -39.37 5.74 10.61
C LEU A 871 -40.02 5.53 11.99
N ASP A 872 -39.83 6.48 12.91
CA ASP A 872 -40.38 6.44 14.27
C ASP A 872 -41.87 6.84 14.32
N GLN A 873 -42.41 7.50 13.29
CA GLN A 873 -43.81 7.90 13.24
C GLN A 873 -44.76 6.70 13.36
N ASP A 874 -44.43 5.60 12.68
CA ASP A 874 -45.11 4.32 12.82
C ASP A 874 -44.09 3.18 12.64
N ILE A 875 -43.49 2.78 13.78
CA ILE A 875 -42.48 1.72 13.85
C ILE A 875 -43.00 0.42 13.20
N ARG A 876 -44.26 0.07 13.41
CA ARG A 876 -44.84 -1.16 12.85
C ARG A 876 -44.91 -1.07 11.34
N ARG A 877 -45.35 0.06 10.81
CA ARG A 877 -45.38 0.30 9.36
C ARG A 877 -43.97 0.22 8.77
N THR A 878 -42.97 0.80 9.42
CA THR A 878 -41.56 0.71 9.01
C THR A 878 -41.06 -0.73 8.96
N LEU A 879 -41.26 -1.51 10.03
CA LEU A 879 -40.85 -2.92 10.08
C LEU A 879 -41.57 -3.74 9.01
N ARG A 880 -42.88 -3.53 8.84
CA ARG A 880 -43.63 -4.20 7.78
C ARG A 880 -43.08 -3.86 6.41
N ALA A 881 -42.68 -2.62 6.15
CA ALA A 881 -42.15 -2.22 4.84
C ALA A 881 -40.89 -3.01 4.45
N THR A 882 -40.02 -3.31 5.42
CA THR A 882 -38.72 -3.93 5.16
C THR A 882 -38.73 -5.46 5.22
N LEU A 883 -39.48 -6.07 6.16
CA LEU A 883 -39.48 -7.52 6.37
C LEU A 883 -40.44 -8.25 5.40
N ARG A 884 -39.98 -8.38 4.15
CA ARG A 884 -40.73 -8.91 3.00
C ARG A 884 -40.13 -10.20 2.42
N THR A 885 -40.92 -10.90 1.60
CA THR A 885 -40.56 -12.15 0.92
C THR A 885 -40.78 -12.02 -0.59
N VAL A 886 -40.37 -13.02 -1.38
CA VAL A 886 -40.65 -13.06 -2.83
C VAL A 886 -42.15 -13.05 -3.12
N ASP A 887 -42.95 -13.70 -2.27
CA ASP A 887 -44.42 -13.76 -2.39
C ASP A 887 -45.14 -12.49 -1.87
N SER A 888 -44.42 -11.61 -1.19
CA SER A 888 -44.90 -10.31 -0.69
C SER A 888 -43.88 -9.21 -1.01
N PRO A 889 -43.58 -8.95 -2.29
CA PRO A 889 -42.50 -8.04 -2.66
C PRO A 889 -42.82 -6.58 -2.32
N PRO A 890 -41.81 -5.74 -2.04
CA PRO A 890 -42.01 -4.30 -1.94
C PRO A 890 -42.33 -3.67 -3.30
N PRO A 891 -42.93 -2.47 -3.35
CA PRO A 891 -43.06 -1.67 -4.57
C PRO A 891 -41.69 -1.43 -5.22
N ASP A 892 -41.64 -1.41 -6.55
CA ASP A 892 -40.38 -1.23 -7.30
C ASP A 892 -39.65 0.08 -6.93
N GLU A 893 -40.39 1.12 -6.55
CA GLU A 893 -39.88 2.45 -6.20
C GLU A 893 -39.40 2.57 -4.74
N TYR A 894 -39.59 1.54 -3.90
CA TYR A 894 -39.40 1.61 -2.43
C TYR A 894 -37.99 2.04 -2.01
N LEU A 895 -36.95 1.53 -2.67
CA LEU A 895 -35.55 1.78 -2.29
C LEU A 895 -34.86 2.90 -3.09
N THR A 896 -35.60 3.53 -4.01
CA THR A 896 -35.03 4.48 -4.99
C THR A 896 -35.26 5.95 -4.65
N SER A 897 -35.96 6.24 -3.56
CA SER A 897 -36.31 7.60 -3.15
C SER A 897 -35.20 8.24 -2.29
N PRO A 898 -34.76 9.47 -2.61
CA PRO A 898 -33.78 10.21 -1.80
C PRO A 898 -34.42 11.04 -0.67
N ASP A 899 -35.76 11.11 -0.61
CA ASP A 899 -36.48 12.04 0.26
C ASP A 899 -37.39 11.37 1.29
N SER A 900 -37.66 10.07 1.11
CA SER A 900 -38.54 9.29 1.98
C SER A 900 -38.33 7.81 1.74
N PHE A 901 -38.24 7.03 2.80
CA PHE A 901 -38.13 5.58 2.74
C PHE A 901 -39.48 4.91 2.52
N LEU A 902 -40.57 5.47 3.06
CA LEU A 902 -41.88 4.81 3.08
C LEU A 902 -42.89 5.37 2.07
N ALA A 903 -42.53 6.36 1.25
CA ALA A 903 -43.43 7.03 0.31
C ALA A 903 -44.03 6.11 -0.75
N ALA A 904 -43.28 5.09 -1.21
CA ALA A 904 -43.75 4.18 -2.25
C ALA A 904 -44.90 3.26 -1.78
N TRP A 905 -45.13 3.17 -0.46
CA TRP A 905 -46.11 2.27 0.13
C TRP A 905 -47.45 2.97 0.40
N ALA A 906 -48.51 2.49 -0.24
CA ALA A 906 -49.89 2.91 0.04
C ALA A 906 -50.48 2.21 1.28
N ASP A 907 -50.42 0.88 1.33
CA ASP A 907 -50.76 0.04 2.48
C ASP A 907 -49.73 -1.10 2.58
N ILE A 908 -49.42 -1.55 3.80
CA ILE A 908 -48.34 -2.51 4.04
C ILE A 908 -48.87 -3.72 4.82
N PRO A 909 -48.87 -4.93 4.22
CA PRO A 909 -49.38 -6.12 4.90
C PRO A 909 -48.51 -6.53 6.11
N PRO A 910 -49.05 -7.34 7.03
CA PRO A 910 -48.27 -7.94 8.13
C PRO A 910 -47.02 -8.68 7.65
N ILE A 911 -46.03 -8.84 8.53
CA ILE A 911 -44.77 -9.53 8.19
C ILE A 911 -45.06 -11.02 7.89
N PRO A 912 -44.66 -11.57 6.72
CA PRO A 912 -45.16 -12.88 6.27
C PRO A 912 -44.71 -14.07 7.12
N PHE A 913 -43.58 -13.93 7.83
CA PHE A 913 -42.95 -14.99 8.62
C PHE A 913 -42.95 -14.71 10.12
N PHE A 914 -43.64 -13.65 10.59
CA PHE A 914 -43.81 -13.38 12.01
C PHE A 914 -45.25 -13.67 12.46
N THR A 915 -45.36 -14.19 13.66
CA THR A 915 -46.61 -14.15 14.43
C THR A 915 -46.94 -12.71 14.86
N PRO A 916 -48.21 -12.39 15.17
CA PRO A 916 -48.57 -11.09 15.74
C PRO A 916 -47.74 -10.73 16.97
N GLU A 917 -47.45 -11.71 17.84
CA GLU A 917 -46.66 -11.53 19.06
C GLU A 917 -45.19 -11.22 18.77
N GLU A 918 -44.60 -11.82 17.73
CA GLU A 918 -43.24 -11.49 17.29
C GLU A 918 -43.18 -10.08 16.68
N GLU A 919 -44.17 -9.70 15.87
CA GLU A 919 -44.26 -8.35 15.32
C GLU A 919 -44.42 -7.31 16.45
N ASP A 920 -45.28 -7.59 17.44
CA ASP A 920 -45.44 -6.75 18.63
C ASP A 920 -44.14 -6.64 19.43
N TYR A 921 -43.39 -7.72 19.58
CA TYR A 921 -42.09 -7.71 20.22
C TYR A 921 -41.10 -6.77 19.50
N PHE A 922 -41.03 -6.82 18.17
CA PHE A 922 -40.15 -5.92 17.42
C PHE A 922 -40.58 -4.46 17.59
N VAL A 923 -41.88 -4.17 17.51
CA VAL A 923 -42.40 -2.81 17.73
C VAL A 923 -42.04 -2.30 19.12
N GLU A 924 -42.17 -3.14 20.14
CA GLU A 924 -41.77 -2.78 21.50
C GLU A 924 -40.26 -2.54 21.63
N GLN A 925 -39.41 -3.38 21.04
CA GLN A 925 -37.96 -3.23 21.13
C GLN A 925 -37.46 -1.98 20.39
N TYR A 926 -38.00 -1.69 19.20
CA TYR A 926 -37.68 -0.45 18.48
C TYR A 926 -38.28 0.78 19.19
N GLY A 927 -39.40 0.63 19.91
CA GLY A 927 -40.00 1.70 20.70
C GLY A 927 -39.16 2.18 21.90
N ILE A 928 -38.09 1.48 22.26
CA ILE A 928 -37.21 1.85 23.40
C ILE A 928 -36.35 3.07 23.06
N GLN A 929 -35.72 3.06 21.88
CA GLN A 929 -34.74 4.08 21.48
C GLN A 929 -34.90 4.55 20.02
N GLY A 930 -35.94 4.08 19.32
CA GLY A 930 -36.24 4.46 17.94
C GLY A 930 -35.24 3.93 16.92
N PHE A 931 -35.33 4.42 15.69
CA PHE A 931 -34.43 4.02 14.60
C PHE A 931 -33.10 4.79 14.59
N ARG A 932 -32.98 5.93 15.28
CA ARG A 932 -31.82 6.84 15.17
C ARG A 932 -30.47 6.16 15.28
N ASN A 933 -30.24 5.38 16.33
CA ASN A 933 -28.95 4.73 16.55
C ASN A 933 -28.72 3.53 15.62
N THR A 934 -29.80 2.95 15.08
CA THR A 934 -29.71 1.80 14.16
C THR A 934 -29.18 2.19 12.78
N LEU A 935 -29.25 3.48 12.43
CA LEU A 935 -28.76 4.02 11.15
C LEU A 935 -27.23 4.16 11.06
N GLN A 936 -26.50 3.85 12.15
CA GLN A 936 -25.04 3.98 12.24
C GLN A 936 -24.27 3.32 11.07
N PHE A 937 -24.80 2.25 10.48
CA PHE A 937 -24.20 1.55 9.33
C PHE A 937 -24.16 2.38 8.04
N TYR A 938 -25.11 3.29 7.89
CA TYR A 938 -25.30 4.08 6.67
C TYR A 938 -24.55 5.42 6.72
N MET A 939 -24.04 5.81 7.89
CA MET A 939 -23.36 7.09 8.09
C MET A 939 -22.01 7.13 7.35
N THR A 940 -21.82 8.17 6.55
CA THR A 940 -20.58 8.33 5.76
C THR A 940 -19.35 8.35 6.65
N GLU A 941 -19.39 8.97 7.83
CA GLU A 941 -18.26 9.07 8.74
C GLU A 941 -17.87 7.71 9.35
N ASN A 942 -18.83 6.88 9.74
CA ASN A 942 -18.53 5.52 10.23
C ASN A 942 -17.96 4.62 9.13
N ARG A 943 -18.49 4.72 7.90
CA ARG A 943 -17.99 3.98 6.75
C ARG A 943 -16.57 4.39 6.40
N ARG A 944 -16.29 5.70 6.41
CA ARG A 944 -14.96 6.25 6.21
C ARG A 944 -14.00 5.79 7.31
N GLY A 945 -14.39 5.87 8.58
CA GLY A 945 -13.55 5.41 9.69
C GLY A 945 -13.25 3.90 9.65
N ALA A 946 -14.22 3.08 9.22
CA ALA A 946 -13.98 1.65 9.00
C ALA A 946 -13.00 1.38 7.84
N TRP A 947 -13.13 2.15 6.76
CA TRP A 947 -12.23 2.11 5.60
C TRP A 947 -10.81 2.55 5.97
N GLU A 948 -10.66 3.65 6.71
CA GLU A 948 -9.37 4.18 7.21
C GLU A 948 -8.69 3.14 8.10
N LEU A 949 -9.42 2.57 9.06
CA LEU A 949 -8.90 1.51 9.93
C LEU A 949 -8.39 0.30 9.14
N ALA A 950 -9.14 -0.14 8.13
CA ALA A 950 -8.73 -1.25 7.30
C ALA A 950 -7.47 -0.92 6.47
N HIS A 951 -7.37 0.30 5.95
CA HIS A 951 -6.18 0.76 5.22
C HIS A 951 -4.94 0.83 6.10
N THR A 952 -5.06 1.35 7.32
CA THR A 952 -3.95 1.40 8.28
C THR A 952 -3.42 0.00 8.60
N HIS A 953 -4.28 -1.02 8.65
CA HIS A 953 -3.86 -2.40 8.87
C HIS A 953 -3.18 -3.04 7.66
N GLY A 954 -3.45 -2.58 6.44
CA GLY A 954 -2.87 -3.11 5.18
C GLY A 954 -3.29 -4.54 4.80
N ASN A 955 -3.98 -5.28 5.68
CA ASN A 955 -4.51 -6.62 5.41
C ASN A 955 -6.02 -6.61 5.17
N TYR A 956 -6.41 -7.04 3.98
CA TYR A 956 -7.79 -7.13 3.49
C TYR A 956 -8.27 -8.57 3.33
N THR A 957 -7.42 -9.56 3.61
CA THR A 957 -7.68 -10.97 3.31
C THR A 957 -8.22 -11.70 4.54
N ILE A 958 -9.18 -12.59 4.34
CA ILE A 958 -9.76 -13.48 5.35
C ILE A 958 -9.37 -14.92 5.01
N LEU A 959 -8.47 -15.49 5.79
CA LEU A 959 -7.94 -16.85 5.56
C LEU A 959 -8.81 -17.94 6.18
N GLN A 960 -9.76 -17.59 7.03
CA GLN A 960 -10.63 -18.55 7.68
C GLN A 960 -11.66 -19.10 6.69
N PRO A 961 -12.11 -20.36 6.87
CA PRO A 961 -13.20 -20.92 6.09
C PRO A 961 -14.44 -20.03 6.15
N ALA A 962 -14.99 -19.71 4.99
CA ALA A 962 -16.15 -18.84 4.88
C ALA A 962 -17.26 -19.47 4.04
N LEU A 963 -18.52 -19.29 4.44
CA LEU A 963 -19.71 -19.63 3.67
C LEU A 963 -20.48 -18.35 3.35
N ALA A 964 -20.79 -18.12 2.07
CA ALA A 964 -21.73 -17.10 1.64
C ALA A 964 -23.02 -17.75 1.12
N VAL A 965 -24.18 -17.28 1.59
CA VAL A 965 -25.50 -17.73 1.11
C VAL A 965 -26.25 -16.54 0.51
N TYR A 966 -26.39 -16.51 -0.81
CA TYR A 966 -27.01 -15.41 -1.54
C TYR A 966 -28.46 -15.72 -1.95
N PRO A 967 -29.41 -14.79 -1.71
CA PRO A 967 -30.75 -14.89 -2.27
C PRO A 967 -30.79 -14.50 -3.77
N LEU A 968 -31.63 -15.19 -4.55
CA LEU A 968 -31.82 -14.92 -5.98
C LEU A 968 -32.67 -13.69 -6.29
N ASN A 969 -33.61 -13.34 -5.42
CA ASN A 969 -34.68 -12.38 -5.69
C ASN A 969 -34.68 -11.23 -4.66
N ASP A 970 -33.51 -10.83 -4.19
CA ASP A 970 -33.39 -9.73 -3.24
C ASP A 970 -33.75 -8.39 -3.90
N PRO A 971 -34.67 -7.61 -3.29
CA PRO A 971 -35.04 -6.31 -3.81
C PRO A 971 -33.88 -5.30 -3.80
N VAL A 972 -32.84 -5.45 -2.97
CA VAL A 972 -31.72 -4.51 -2.83
C VAL A 972 -30.73 -4.62 -4.00
N ALA A 973 -30.21 -5.82 -4.27
CA ALA A 973 -29.21 -6.06 -5.30
C ALA A 973 -29.15 -7.55 -5.71
N ASP A 974 -28.58 -7.82 -6.89
CA ASP A 974 -28.09 -9.16 -7.22
C ASP A 974 -26.75 -9.37 -6.50
N TRP A 975 -26.78 -10.10 -5.39
CA TRP A 975 -25.60 -10.32 -4.55
C TRP A 975 -24.56 -11.25 -5.18
N THR A 976 -24.96 -12.09 -6.13
CA THR A 976 -24.00 -12.92 -6.90
C THR A 976 -23.21 -12.06 -7.89
N VAL A 977 -23.86 -11.05 -8.48
CA VAL A 977 -23.17 -10.03 -9.28
C VAL A 977 -22.33 -9.13 -8.39
N ALA A 978 -22.86 -8.67 -7.26
CA ALA A 978 -22.12 -7.81 -6.33
C ALA A 978 -20.86 -8.49 -5.79
N SER A 979 -20.93 -9.76 -5.40
CA SER A 979 -19.77 -10.56 -4.94
C SER A 979 -18.65 -10.65 -6.00
N ARG A 980 -19.04 -10.88 -7.27
CA ARG A 980 -18.09 -10.90 -8.40
C ARG A 980 -17.46 -9.55 -8.67
N LEU A 981 -18.26 -8.48 -8.60
CA LEU A 981 -17.77 -7.11 -8.72
C LEU A 981 -16.77 -6.80 -7.58
N LEU A 982 -17.13 -7.09 -6.34
CA LEU A 982 -16.26 -6.82 -5.18
C LEU A 982 -15.02 -7.74 -5.12
N LYS A 983 -14.88 -8.70 -6.05
CA LYS A 983 -13.82 -9.71 -6.04
C LYS A 983 -13.69 -10.41 -4.69
N THR A 984 -14.84 -10.70 -4.06
CA THR A 984 -14.89 -11.33 -2.72
C THR A 984 -14.03 -12.60 -2.66
N ASN A 985 -13.99 -13.40 -3.73
CA ASN A 985 -13.17 -14.61 -3.80
C ASN A 985 -11.66 -14.36 -3.74
N ASP A 986 -11.18 -13.20 -4.22
CA ASP A 986 -9.76 -12.86 -4.22
C ASP A 986 -9.27 -12.54 -2.80
N PHE A 987 -10.16 -11.99 -1.96
CA PHE A 987 -9.87 -11.65 -0.56
C PHE A 987 -10.28 -12.74 0.43
N VAL A 988 -11.11 -13.70 0.02
CA VAL A 988 -11.56 -14.81 0.85
C VAL A 988 -11.26 -16.14 0.13
N PRO A 989 -10.00 -16.60 0.14
CA PRO A 989 -9.57 -17.75 -0.66
C PRO A 989 -10.30 -19.06 -0.32
N HIS A 990 -10.82 -19.18 0.90
CA HIS A 990 -11.58 -20.36 1.37
C HIS A 990 -13.09 -20.11 1.40
N LEU A 991 -13.62 -19.35 0.43
CA LEU A 991 -15.05 -19.05 0.31
C LEU A 991 -15.82 -20.18 -0.38
N THR A 992 -16.82 -20.71 0.31
CA THR A 992 -17.89 -21.54 -0.25
C THR A 992 -19.09 -20.65 -0.55
N THR A 993 -19.63 -20.68 -1.76
CA THR A 993 -20.81 -19.89 -2.14
C THR A 993 -22.00 -20.80 -2.45
N GLU A 994 -23.13 -20.48 -1.84
CA GLU A 994 -24.42 -21.14 -2.04
C GLU A 994 -25.48 -20.11 -2.42
N VAL A 995 -26.46 -20.53 -3.21
CA VAL A 995 -27.50 -19.64 -3.72
C VAL A 995 -28.87 -20.26 -3.42
N LEU A 996 -29.80 -19.46 -2.90
CA LEU A 996 -31.15 -19.89 -2.54
C LEU A 996 -32.21 -19.03 -3.23
N GLU A 997 -33.32 -19.67 -3.62
CA GLU A 997 -34.54 -18.95 -3.97
C GLU A 997 -35.07 -18.24 -2.72
N GLY A 998 -35.32 -16.93 -2.82
CA GLY A 998 -35.74 -16.10 -1.69
C GLY A 998 -35.36 -14.64 -1.91
N ALA A 999 -35.90 -13.77 -1.06
CA ALA A 999 -35.60 -12.35 -1.00
C ALA A 999 -34.56 -12.06 0.09
N HIS A 1000 -34.54 -10.82 0.60
CA HIS A 1000 -33.54 -10.33 1.54
C HIS A 1000 -33.47 -11.12 2.87
N TRP A 1001 -34.59 -11.66 3.36
CA TRP A 1001 -34.67 -12.35 4.65
C TRP A 1001 -34.58 -13.88 4.48
N VAL A 1002 -33.63 -14.35 3.65
CA VAL A 1002 -33.56 -15.75 3.21
C VAL A 1002 -33.50 -16.79 4.35
N HIS A 1003 -32.88 -16.44 5.48
CA HIS A 1003 -32.79 -17.30 6.67
C HIS A 1003 -34.13 -17.44 7.43
N LEU A 1004 -35.05 -16.50 7.22
CA LEU A 1004 -36.43 -16.50 7.74
C LEU A 1004 -37.45 -17.00 6.70
N GLU A 1005 -37.23 -16.70 5.42
CA GLU A 1005 -38.11 -17.08 4.31
C GLU A 1005 -37.94 -18.55 3.91
N GLN A 1006 -36.71 -19.07 3.94
CA GLN A 1006 -36.39 -20.47 3.62
C GLN A 1006 -35.58 -21.11 4.77
N PRO A 1007 -36.13 -21.18 5.99
CA PRO A 1007 -35.37 -21.56 7.19
C PRO A 1007 -34.82 -22.98 7.08
N ASP A 1008 -35.63 -23.94 6.63
CA ASP A 1008 -35.21 -25.34 6.51
C ASP A 1008 -34.04 -25.53 5.54
N LYS A 1009 -34.11 -24.86 4.37
CA LYS A 1009 -33.06 -24.94 3.35
C LYS A 1009 -31.78 -24.23 3.81
N PHE A 1010 -31.92 -23.03 4.38
CA PHE A 1010 -30.79 -22.27 4.92
C PHE A 1010 -30.07 -23.08 6.01
N ASN A 1011 -30.83 -23.62 6.96
CA ASN A 1011 -30.33 -24.46 8.05
C ASN A 1011 -29.64 -25.72 7.54
N ALA A 1012 -30.20 -26.39 6.53
CA ALA A 1012 -29.60 -27.56 5.92
C ALA A 1012 -28.23 -27.25 5.25
N ILE A 1013 -28.12 -26.12 4.56
CA ILE A 1013 -26.86 -25.65 3.96
C ILE A 1013 -25.82 -25.40 5.04
N VAL A 1014 -26.17 -24.61 6.06
CA VAL A 1014 -25.28 -24.29 7.18
C VAL A 1014 -24.82 -25.56 7.88
N ARG A 1015 -25.75 -26.48 8.19
CA ARG A 1015 -25.43 -27.72 8.90
C ARG A 1015 -24.52 -28.64 8.07
N ARG A 1016 -24.73 -28.72 6.76
CA ARG A 1016 -23.84 -29.47 5.87
C ARG A 1016 -22.43 -28.89 5.89
N TRP A 1017 -22.31 -27.58 5.71
CA TRP A 1017 -21.01 -26.91 5.70
C TRP A 1017 -20.27 -27.05 7.04
N LEU A 1018 -20.97 -26.87 8.17
CA LEU A 1018 -20.40 -27.08 9.51
C LEU A 1018 -19.91 -28.52 9.75
N ARG A 1019 -20.51 -29.53 9.10
CA ARG A 1019 -20.06 -30.92 9.19
C ARG A 1019 -18.81 -31.17 8.35
N GLU A 1020 -18.73 -30.57 7.16
CA GLU A 1020 -17.57 -30.66 6.26
C GLU A 1020 -16.35 -29.99 6.91
N LEU A 1021 -16.52 -28.82 7.51
CA LEU A 1021 -15.49 -28.10 8.25
C LEU A 1021 -14.82 -28.95 9.35
N LYS A 1022 -15.59 -29.80 10.04
CA LYS A 1022 -15.07 -30.71 11.08
C LYS A 1022 -14.27 -31.89 10.51
N GLN A 1023 -14.58 -32.33 9.29
CA GLN A 1023 -13.90 -33.46 8.66
C GLN A 1023 -12.52 -33.04 8.15
N ASP A 1024 -12.41 -31.84 7.58
CA ASP A 1024 -11.16 -31.31 7.06
C ASP A 1024 -10.15 -30.98 8.19
N GLY A 1025 -10.61 -30.39 9.29
CA GLY A 1025 -9.76 -30.14 10.47
C GLY A 1025 -9.27 -31.41 11.18
N ALA A 1026 -9.99 -32.53 11.08
CA ALA A 1026 -9.54 -33.83 11.59
C ALA A 1026 -8.48 -34.50 10.68
N GLY A 1027 -8.41 -34.10 9.41
CA GLY A 1027 -7.37 -34.53 8.47
C GLY A 1027 -6.03 -33.86 8.73
N GLU A 1028 -6.02 -32.55 8.99
CA GLU A 1028 -4.79 -31.79 9.30
C GLU A 1028 -4.20 -32.16 10.67
N ALA A 1029 -5.03 -32.35 11.70
CA ALA A 1029 -4.53 -32.80 13.01
C ALA A 1029 -3.84 -34.18 12.96
N ARG A 1030 -4.20 -35.03 12.00
CA ARG A 1030 -3.57 -36.34 11.78
C ARG A 1030 -2.22 -36.24 11.06
N ALA A 1031 -2.04 -35.21 10.22
CA ALA A 1031 -0.79 -34.94 9.52
C ALA A 1031 0.27 -34.30 10.43
N VAL A 1032 -0.16 -33.57 11.48
CA VAL A 1032 0.74 -32.95 12.46
C VAL A 1032 1.24 -33.94 13.52
N ASP A 1033 0.49 -35.00 13.83
CA ASP A 1033 0.96 -36.09 14.72
C ASP A 1033 1.89 -37.10 14.00
N GLU A 1034 1.97 -37.06 12.66
CA GLU A 1034 2.87 -37.91 11.85
C GLU A 1034 4.16 -37.20 11.40
N LEU A 1035 4.34 -35.92 11.75
CA LEU A 1035 5.56 -35.11 11.55
C LEU A 1035 6.26 -34.86 12.88
#